data_AF-A0AAV6UKD3-F1
#
_entry.id   AF-A0AAV6UKD3-F1
#
_cell.length_a   1.000
_cell.length_b   1.000
_cell.length_c   1.000
_cell.angle_alpha   90.00
_cell.angle_beta   90.00
_cell.angle_gamma   90.00
#
_symmetry.space_group_name_H-M   'P 1'
#
loop_
_entity.id
_entity.type
_entity.pdbx_description
1 polymer ?
#
loop_
_entity_poly.entity_id
_entity_poly.type
_entity_poly.pdbx_seq_one_letter_code
_entity_poly.pdbx_strand_id
1 'polypeptide(L)'
;MPAKESGYEFWKNCLGSPKYVAAPMVDMSELSFRMLCRKHGAQLCYSPMFHSQQFSQDFLYRQDNFSSCTEDRPLIVQFCANDPTNFVNAAKIVSSECDAVDLNLGCPQAIARKGYYGSFLQDDWDLIRSIVQTAAHELPVPVTCKMRILPGHYKKSIEYAKMLEDSGCSVLAVHGRTREQKGHATGLASWDVIREIKANVNIPVIANGNILSFEDVENCLKYTGADAVMSAEALLHNPALFSAQTPPVWKMVEEYLHLAEKYNTSVRCVRCHLFKLSYLCIYIDDEVQQILTEGSSFTDFYKVVELLKKFPAKYSHTDNFDEDTKNSEEVLEKFSSSLSSTFEEITDLLYPGTNTENSQLDKQITGDNIFSMQHSDMNSSQDIERSIIDNDSAAMDETKDLTISKNLPVWICHSRLRIVDDEKGRGCFSKYFIEKSEKSPDKESMSKKQLRRARHHERVVACMKEKRKLKKMRRKQKMAESQPQQTPICEQDKSEKKKSITKKEKKMLIRERLLEAQGTAPKVCINLGFTSLMESKELSRLSSQLRRLYGSNRQSSSPLDLYFCNLSPSDALYQICLEKNDGFSSYVVQMTPDSPEDLFDLEDIVYLSPDSENVLETLSSKKVYVIGGIVDGIPRKDLCLNHAKSFNIQSARLPISEYLVPYSNNPGTTVLTVNQVFDILLKYYEANDWTEALATHVPPRKGYCAPIKKEELKNENLDDPSPATDLCTETLTVT
;
A
#
# COMPACT_ATOMS: atom_id res chain seq x y z
N MET A 1 30.37 32.87 6.13
CA MET A 1 29.64 32.19 7.23
C MET A 1 30.65 31.45 8.09
N PRO A 2 30.37 31.15 9.38
CA PRO A 2 31.19 30.19 10.13
C PRO A 2 31.22 28.84 9.38
N ALA A 3 32.29 28.05 9.59
CA ALA A 3 32.34 26.69 9.08
C ALA A 3 31.21 25.86 9.71
N LYS A 4 30.52 25.04 8.90
CA LYS A 4 29.55 24.07 9.44
C LYS A 4 30.32 23.01 10.23
N GLU A 5 29.78 22.60 11.38
CA GLU A 5 30.29 21.49 12.18
C GLU A 5 30.37 20.21 11.33
N SER A 6 31.33 19.33 11.63
CA SER A 6 31.37 17.99 11.04
C SER A 6 30.16 17.17 11.46
N GLY A 7 29.81 16.13 10.69
CA GLY A 7 28.64 15.30 10.96
C GLY A 7 28.60 14.70 12.38
N TYR A 8 29.76 14.30 12.93
CA TYR A 8 29.86 13.81 14.30
C TYR A 8 29.85 14.90 15.37
N GLU A 9 30.31 16.12 15.08
CA GLU A 9 30.17 17.26 16.00
C GLU A 9 28.70 17.64 16.12
N PHE A 10 28.01 17.86 15.00
CA PHE A 10 26.57 18.09 14.97
C PHE A 10 25.77 17.01 15.71
N TRP A 11 26.12 15.74 15.48
CA TRP A 11 25.49 14.60 16.15
C TRP A 11 25.66 14.60 17.67
N LYS A 12 26.84 14.99 18.16
CA LYS A 12 27.15 15.03 19.60
C LYS A 12 26.62 16.28 20.27
N ASN A 13 26.91 17.44 19.68
CA ASN A 13 26.70 18.76 20.26
C ASN A 13 25.25 19.24 20.12
N CYS A 14 24.64 19.06 18.95
CA CYS A 14 23.29 19.53 18.67
C CYS A 14 22.22 18.45 18.89
N LEU A 15 22.45 17.22 18.40
CA LEU A 15 21.46 16.14 18.51
C LEU A 15 21.57 15.34 19.81
N GLY A 16 22.65 15.47 20.58
CA GLY A 16 22.84 14.79 21.87
C GLY A 16 23.20 13.29 21.77
N SER A 17 23.79 12.85 20.66
CA SER A 17 24.15 11.45 20.37
C SER A 17 22.98 10.44 20.50
N PRO A 18 21.83 10.68 19.85
CA PRO A 18 20.63 9.88 20.04
C PRO A 18 20.85 8.44 19.56
N LYS A 19 20.35 7.45 20.29
CA LYS A 19 20.32 6.03 19.90
C LYS A 19 18.97 5.61 19.33
N TYR A 20 17.89 6.25 19.75
CA TYR A 20 16.52 5.84 19.50
C TYR A 20 15.79 6.87 18.63
N VAL A 21 15.51 6.50 17.37
CA VAL A 21 14.97 7.42 16.35
C VAL A 21 13.58 7.00 15.89
N ALA A 22 12.61 7.93 15.95
CA ALA A 22 11.29 7.76 15.33
C ALA A 22 11.33 8.15 13.85
N ALA A 23 10.92 7.23 12.96
CA ALA A 23 11.01 7.42 11.52
C ALA A 23 10.01 8.45 10.95
N PRO A 24 10.34 9.08 9.80
CA PRO A 24 9.38 9.86 9.03
C PRO A 24 8.32 8.95 8.42
N MET A 25 7.05 9.24 8.74
CA MET A 25 5.89 8.48 8.26
C MET A 25 4.77 9.46 7.86
N VAL A 26 4.40 9.46 6.58
CA VAL A 26 3.30 10.30 6.05
C VAL A 26 2.01 10.03 6.84
N ASP A 27 1.36 11.09 7.31
CA ASP A 27 0.14 11.07 8.14
C ASP A 27 0.22 10.32 9.48
N MET A 28 1.43 9.91 9.91
CA MET A 28 1.67 8.97 11.02
C MET A 28 2.90 9.33 11.87
N SER A 29 3.43 10.55 11.71
CA SER A 29 4.56 11.10 12.50
C SER A 29 4.36 12.60 12.76
N GLU A 30 3.11 13.02 12.84
CA GLU A 30 2.71 14.37 13.24
C GLU A 30 3.05 14.66 14.71
N LEU A 31 2.93 15.93 15.13
CA LEU A 31 3.44 16.38 16.43
C LEU A 31 2.94 15.53 17.61
N SER A 32 1.65 15.21 17.68
CA SER A 32 1.10 14.39 18.77
C SER A 32 1.75 13.02 18.87
N PHE A 33 1.96 12.32 17.75
CA PHE A 33 2.67 11.04 17.75
C PHE A 33 4.16 11.18 18.07
N ARG A 34 4.86 12.22 17.57
CA ARG A 34 6.26 12.47 17.95
C ARG A 34 6.41 12.70 19.45
N MET A 35 5.53 13.50 20.05
CA MET A 35 5.54 13.74 21.50
C MET A 35 5.20 12.46 22.30
N LEU A 36 4.36 11.57 21.78
CA LEU A 36 4.11 10.26 22.39
C LEU A 36 5.37 9.39 22.35
N CYS A 37 6.02 9.27 21.20
CA CYS A 37 7.28 8.52 21.07
C CYS A 37 8.37 9.10 21.98
N ARG A 38 8.50 10.44 22.09
CA ARG A 38 9.44 11.10 23.02
C ARG A 38 9.16 10.72 24.47
N LYS A 39 7.90 10.78 24.89
CA LYS A 39 7.48 10.39 26.25
C LYS A 39 7.87 8.95 26.60
N HIS A 40 7.95 8.06 25.60
CA HIS A 40 8.38 6.67 25.77
C HIS A 40 9.75 6.35 25.16
N GLY A 41 10.67 7.33 25.16
CA GLY A 41 12.11 7.09 24.97
C GLY A 41 12.69 7.39 23.59
N ALA A 42 11.91 7.83 22.60
CA ALA A 42 12.49 8.34 21.35
C ALA A 42 13.29 9.64 21.63
N GLN A 43 14.54 9.66 21.22
CA GLN A 43 15.48 10.77 21.48
C GLN A 43 15.50 11.75 20.30
N LEU A 44 15.41 11.22 19.08
CA LEU A 44 15.34 11.97 17.84
C LEU A 44 14.05 11.59 17.10
N CYS A 45 13.31 12.58 16.61
CA CYS A 45 12.11 12.35 15.81
C CYS A 45 12.25 13.02 14.44
N TYR A 46 11.66 12.40 13.43
CA TYR A 46 11.48 12.98 12.11
C TYR A 46 10.03 13.43 11.91
N SER A 47 9.81 14.50 11.16
CA SER A 47 8.48 14.91 10.70
C SER A 47 7.88 13.92 9.69
N PRO A 48 6.60 14.06 9.31
CA PRO A 48 6.10 13.50 8.07
C PRO A 48 6.91 14.03 6.87
N MET A 49 6.93 13.28 5.77
CA MET A 49 7.56 13.70 4.53
C MET A 49 6.68 14.73 3.81
N PHE A 50 7.16 15.96 3.61
CA PHE A 50 6.46 17.04 2.92
C PHE A 50 6.94 17.22 1.48
N HIS A 51 6.08 17.68 0.57
CA HIS A 51 6.50 18.00 -0.79
C HIS A 51 7.11 19.40 -0.84
N SER A 52 8.43 19.51 -1.05
CA SER A 52 9.18 20.78 -1.06
C SER A 52 8.52 21.91 -1.85
N GLN A 53 8.21 21.69 -3.13
CA GLN A 53 7.52 22.70 -3.96
C GLN A 53 6.21 23.20 -3.32
N GLN A 54 5.28 22.30 -2.99
CA GLN A 54 4.01 22.67 -2.34
C GLN A 54 4.25 23.36 -0.99
N PHE A 55 5.22 22.87 -0.21
CA PHE A 55 5.59 23.47 1.06
C PHE A 55 6.13 24.90 0.90
N SER A 56 6.91 25.20 -0.15
CA SER A 56 7.37 26.57 -0.39
C SER A 56 6.25 27.49 -0.91
N GLN A 57 5.39 26.99 -1.81
CA GLN A 57 4.44 27.82 -2.57
C GLN A 57 3.06 27.97 -1.89
N ASP A 58 2.58 26.96 -1.16
CA ASP A 58 1.23 26.92 -0.59
C ASP A 58 1.26 27.05 0.94
N PHE A 59 0.75 28.18 1.45
CA PHE A 59 0.65 28.45 2.89
C PHE A 59 -0.34 27.50 3.60
N LEU A 60 -1.46 27.15 2.96
CA LEU A 60 -2.45 26.25 3.55
C LEU A 60 -1.89 24.83 3.63
N TYR A 61 -1.18 24.38 2.60
CA TYR A 61 -0.44 23.11 2.65
C TYR A 61 0.54 23.05 3.83
N ARG A 62 1.31 24.13 4.10
CA ARG A 62 2.16 24.20 5.29
C ARG A 62 1.34 24.11 6.58
N GLN A 63 0.34 24.99 6.72
CA GLN A 63 -0.47 25.14 7.93
C GLN A 63 -1.22 23.85 8.31
N ASP A 64 -1.72 23.10 7.32
CA ASP A 64 -2.49 21.87 7.53
C ASP A 64 -1.62 20.63 7.84
N ASN A 65 -0.32 20.66 7.48
CA ASN A 65 0.54 19.45 7.51
C ASN A 65 1.73 19.56 8.47
N PHE A 66 2.24 20.75 8.77
CA PHE A 66 3.41 20.94 9.65
C PHE A 66 3.05 21.72 10.92
N SER A 67 3.47 21.16 12.05
CA SER A 67 3.46 21.79 13.36
C SER A 67 4.60 21.19 14.20
N SER A 68 5.13 21.99 15.13
CA SER A 68 6.12 21.57 16.13
C SER A 68 5.92 22.35 17.44
N CYS A 69 6.69 22.02 18.47
CA CYS A 69 6.79 22.79 19.72
C CYS A 69 8.21 22.70 20.30
N THR A 70 8.53 23.50 21.31
CA THR A 70 9.87 23.55 21.93
C THR A 70 10.39 22.20 22.42
N GLU A 71 9.50 21.36 22.95
CA GLU A 71 9.78 20.04 23.51
C GLU A 71 9.89 18.93 22.44
N ASP A 72 9.62 19.25 21.16
CA ASP A 72 9.72 18.33 20.04
C ASP A 72 11.15 18.27 19.46
N ARG A 73 12.12 18.95 20.07
CA ARG A 73 13.53 18.93 19.67
C ARG A 73 14.32 17.81 20.40
N PRO A 74 15.37 17.22 19.79
CA PRO A 74 15.88 17.50 18.45
C PRO A 74 14.98 16.93 17.34
N LEU A 75 14.58 17.77 16.38
CA LEU A 75 13.66 17.46 15.28
C LEU A 75 14.38 17.53 13.92
N ILE A 76 14.13 16.54 13.06
CA ILE A 76 14.55 16.60 11.65
C ILE A 76 13.30 16.69 10.76
N VAL A 77 13.23 17.72 9.90
CA VAL A 77 12.09 17.92 8.99
C VAL A 77 12.41 17.35 7.62
N GLN A 78 11.63 16.36 7.18
CA GLN A 78 11.87 15.65 5.93
C GLN A 78 11.04 16.22 4.78
N PHE A 79 11.71 16.47 3.64
CA PHE A 79 11.06 16.79 2.37
C PHE A 79 11.32 15.71 1.32
N CYS A 80 10.38 15.57 0.38
CA CYS A 80 10.71 15.12 -0.96
C CYS A 80 10.90 16.31 -1.90
N ALA A 81 11.89 16.21 -2.77
CA ALA A 81 12.24 17.20 -3.77
C ALA A 81 12.82 16.50 -5.00
N ASN A 82 12.90 17.23 -6.10
CA ASN A 82 13.54 16.86 -7.36
C ASN A 82 14.17 18.09 -8.06
N ASP A 83 14.30 19.19 -7.32
CA ASP A 83 14.88 20.46 -7.75
C ASP A 83 15.58 21.10 -6.52
N PRO A 84 16.84 21.56 -6.65
CA PRO A 84 17.58 22.16 -5.54
C PRO A 84 16.88 23.40 -4.96
N THR A 85 16.34 24.26 -5.82
CA THR A 85 15.75 25.56 -5.44
C THR A 85 14.52 25.38 -4.56
N ASN A 86 13.60 24.49 -4.95
CA ASN A 86 12.41 24.14 -4.20
C ASN A 86 12.75 23.48 -2.84
N PHE A 87 13.76 22.60 -2.79
CA PHE A 87 14.21 21.99 -1.53
C PHE A 87 14.75 23.05 -0.56
N VAL A 88 15.64 23.92 -1.04
CA VAL A 88 16.23 25.00 -0.23
C VAL A 88 15.18 26.01 0.24
N ASN A 89 14.26 26.41 -0.64
CA ASN A 89 13.20 27.37 -0.28
C ASN A 89 12.24 26.79 0.78
N ALA A 90 11.87 25.50 0.67
CA ALA A 90 11.07 24.83 1.70
C ALA A 90 11.83 24.71 3.03
N ALA A 91 13.11 24.34 2.99
CA ALA A 91 13.96 24.18 4.15
C ALA A 91 14.25 25.51 4.89
N LYS A 92 14.42 26.62 4.16
CA LYS A 92 14.59 27.96 4.77
C LYS A 92 13.40 28.36 5.64
N ILE A 93 12.17 27.94 5.29
CA ILE A 93 10.95 28.24 6.07
C ILE A 93 10.98 27.55 7.44
N VAL A 94 11.41 26.29 7.52
CA VAL A 94 11.39 25.50 8.78
C VAL A 94 12.69 25.57 9.58
N SER A 95 13.73 26.24 9.09
CA SER A 95 15.08 26.22 9.67
C SER A 95 15.15 26.69 11.14
N SER A 96 14.22 27.53 11.60
CA SER A 96 14.11 27.92 13.02
C SER A 96 13.39 26.89 13.89
N GLU A 97 12.58 26.01 13.31
CA GLU A 97 11.71 25.06 13.99
C GLU A 97 12.30 23.64 14.06
N CYS A 98 13.38 23.36 13.33
CA CYS A 98 14.08 22.08 13.33
C CYS A 98 15.59 22.20 13.57
N ASP A 99 16.26 21.07 13.82
CA ASP A 99 17.71 20.98 14.05
C ASP A 99 18.47 20.57 12.79
N ALA A 100 17.80 19.91 11.83
CA ALA A 100 18.26 19.70 10.47
C ALA A 100 17.07 19.44 9.52
N VAL A 101 17.32 19.49 8.21
CA VAL A 101 16.36 19.08 7.18
C VAL A 101 16.84 17.82 6.45
N ASP A 102 15.91 16.93 6.09
CA ASP A 102 16.22 15.65 5.46
C ASP A 102 15.69 15.57 4.01
N LEU A 103 16.52 15.09 3.11
CA LEU A 103 16.10 14.70 1.76
C LEU A 103 15.65 13.23 1.74
N ASN A 104 14.37 13.00 1.44
CA ASN A 104 13.86 11.66 1.23
C ASN A 104 14.35 11.07 -0.10
N LEU A 105 15.21 10.05 -0.02
CA LEU A 105 15.71 9.24 -1.13
C LEU A 105 15.23 7.79 -1.04
N GLY A 106 14.19 7.52 -0.23
CA GLY A 106 13.80 6.18 0.20
C GLY A 106 12.33 5.80 -0.03
N CYS A 107 11.45 6.76 -0.36
CA CYS A 107 10.04 6.49 -0.63
C CYS A 107 9.88 5.75 -1.97
N PRO A 108 9.26 4.54 -2.01
CA PRO A 108 9.10 3.77 -3.24
C PRO A 108 7.65 3.80 -3.77
N GLN A 109 6.80 4.70 -3.25
CA GLN A 109 5.38 4.75 -3.55
C GLN A 109 5.10 5.24 -4.99
N ALA A 110 3.93 4.89 -5.52
CA ALA A 110 3.55 5.29 -6.88
C ALA A 110 3.47 6.82 -7.07
N ILE A 111 3.15 7.57 -6.00
CA ILE A 111 3.15 9.04 -6.02
C ILE A 111 4.57 9.61 -6.19
N ALA A 112 5.57 8.99 -5.53
CA ALA A 112 6.97 9.34 -5.67
C ALA A 112 7.52 9.02 -7.07
N ARG A 113 7.04 7.93 -7.68
CA ARG A 113 7.33 7.64 -9.10
C ARG A 113 6.76 8.71 -10.03
N LYS A 114 5.52 9.16 -9.79
CA LYS A 114 4.86 10.17 -10.63
C LYS A 114 5.51 11.55 -10.51
N GLY A 115 5.91 11.94 -9.30
CA GLY A 115 6.59 13.21 -9.03
C GLY A 115 8.12 13.17 -9.17
N TYR A 116 8.70 12.05 -9.59
CA TYR A 116 10.14 11.85 -9.73
C TYR A 116 10.97 12.25 -8.49
N TYR A 117 10.57 11.75 -7.32
CA TYR A 117 11.27 11.97 -6.05
C TYR A 117 11.42 10.66 -5.24
N GLY A 118 12.06 10.70 -4.07
CA GLY A 118 12.25 9.51 -3.24
C GLY A 118 13.25 8.54 -3.88
N SER A 119 12.97 7.24 -3.80
CA SER A 119 13.83 6.20 -4.40
C SER A 119 13.78 6.15 -5.94
N PHE A 120 13.10 7.08 -6.60
CA PHE A 120 13.17 7.26 -8.05
C PHE A 120 14.28 8.24 -8.48
N LEU A 121 14.81 9.06 -7.56
CA LEU A 121 16.02 9.83 -7.79
C LEU A 121 17.30 8.99 -7.70
N GLN A 122 17.27 7.82 -7.05
CA GLN A 122 18.47 6.99 -6.84
C GLN A 122 19.17 6.54 -8.14
N ASP A 123 18.52 6.75 -9.29
CA ASP A 123 19.01 6.43 -10.62
C ASP A 123 19.67 7.66 -11.31
N ASP A 124 19.59 8.86 -10.72
CA ASP A 124 20.21 10.13 -11.13
C ASP A 124 21.00 10.75 -9.97
N TRP A 125 22.30 10.46 -9.91
CA TRP A 125 23.16 10.89 -8.80
C TRP A 125 23.61 12.34 -8.89
N ASP A 126 23.64 12.92 -10.10
CA ASP A 126 24.08 14.30 -10.29
C ASP A 126 23.00 15.29 -9.85
N LEU A 127 21.72 14.98 -10.08
CA LEU A 127 20.61 15.74 -9.50
C LEU A 127 20.60 15.64 -7.96
N ILE A 128 20.83 14.45 -7.39
CA ILE A 128 20.92 14.31 -5.93
C ILE A 128 22.09 15.13 -5.36
N ARG A 129 23.29 15.01 -5.96
CA ARG A 129 24.46 15.81 -5.60
C ARG A 129 24.14 17.30 -5.61
N SER A 130 23.51 17.79 -6.69
CA SER A 130 23.09 19.18 -6.85
C SER A 130 22.15 19.64 -5.72
N ILE A 131 21.11 18.85 -5.39
CA ILE A 131 20.16 19.17 -4.32
C ILE A 131 20.88 19.24 -2.96
N VAL A 132 21.67 18.21 -2.61
CA VAL A 132 22.34 18.12 -1.30
C VAL A 132 23.41 19.20 -1.16
N GLN A 133 24.25 19.42 -2.18
CA GLN A 133 25.32 20.41 -2.16
C GLN A 133 24.80 21.85 -2.08
N THR A 134 23.75 22.18 -2.84
CA THR A 134 23.13 23.51 -2.78
C THR A 134 22.54 23.77 -1.40
N ALA A 135 21.86 22.78 -0.81
CA ALA A 135 21.30 22.91 0.53
C ALA A 135 22.36 22.94 1.64
N ALA A 136 23.42 22.13 1.52
CA ALA A 136 24.56 22.15 2.43
C ALA A 136 25.29 23.49 2.40
N HIS A 137 25.32 24.19 1.26
CA HIS A 137 25.86 25.55 1.13
C HIS A 137 24.91 26.63 1.67
N GLU A 138 23.62 26.63 1.29
CA GLU A 138 22.71 27.76 1.53
C GLU A 138 21.94 27.75 2.85
N LEU A 139 21.74 26.60 3.48
CA LEU A 139 20.90 26.51 4.67
C LEU A 139 21.66 26.86 5.95
N PRO A 140 21.03 27.52 6.95
CA PRO A 140 21.65 27.77 8.25
C PRO A 140 21.73 26.49 9.11
N VAL A 141 20.93 25.46 8.80
CA VAL A 141 20.93 24.15 9.46
C VAL A 141 21.65 23.08 8.62
N PRO A 142 22.09 21.96 9.23
CA PRO A 142 22.61 20.80 8.51
C PRO A 142 21.56 20.12 7.61
N VAL A 143 22.07 19.36 6.64
CA VAL A 143 21.27 18.55 5.70
C VAL A 143 21.55 17.08 5.97
N THR A 144 20.49 16.28 6.13
CA THR A 144 20.58 14.83 6.27
C THR A 144 19.93 14.15 5.06
N CYS A 145 20.17 12.85 4.88
CA CYS A 145 19.53 12.08 3.82
C CYS A 145 19.01 10.74 4.35
N LYS A 146 17.81 10.35 3.89
CA LYS A 146 17.26 9.01 4.14
C LYS A 146 17.18 8.19 2.86
N MET A 147 18.12 7.26 2.68
CA MET A 147 18.23 6.39 1.50
C MET A 147 17.64 4.99 1.70
N ARG A 148 17.45 4.29 0.58
CA ARG A 148 17.37 2.82 0.51
C ARG A 148 18.66 2.27 -0.08
N ILE A 149 19.02 1.03 0.28
CA ILE A 149 20.11 0.32 -0.40
C ILE A 149 19.76 0.04 -1.87
N LEU A 150 20.77 -0.05 -2.73
CA LEU A 150 20.60 -0.32 -4.16
C LEU A 150 20.66 -1.83 -4.46
N PRO A 151 19.93 -2.32 -5.47
CA PRO A 151 19.98 -3.72 -5.87
C PRO A 151 21.35 -4.10 -6.46
N GLY A 152 21.77 -5.35 -6.25
CA GLY A 152 23.07 -5.87 -6.68
C GLY A 152 24.07 -5.99 -5.52
N HIS A 153 25.37 -5.93 -5.81
CA HIS A 153 26.41 -5.97 -4.79
C HIS A 153 26.42 -4.70 -3.93
N TYR A 154 26.72 -4.85 -2.64
CA TYR A 154 26.77 -3.78 -1.64
C TYR A 154 27.62 -2.56 -2.05
N LYS A 155 28.66 -2.76 -2.87
CA LYS A 155 29.58 -1.71 -3.37
C LYS A 155 28.85 -0.48 -3.91
N LYS A 156 27.82 -0.64 -4.75
CA LYS A 156 27.07 0.49 -5.31
C LYS A 156 26.31 1.28 -4.23
N SER A 157 25.90 0.63 -3.14
CA SER A 157 25.28 1.32 -2.00
C SER A 157 26.31 2.09 -1.16
N ILE A 158 27.55 1.61 -1.08
CA ILE A 158 28.67 2.35 -0.46
C ILE A 158 29.03 3.58 -1.30
N GLU A 159 29.18 3.42 -2.62
CA GLU A 159 29.47 4.52 -3.55
C GLU A 159 28.38 5.61 -3.48
N TYR A 160 27.11 5.21 -3.41
CA TYR A 160 25.99 6.12 -3.25
C TYR A 160 26.00 6.84 -1.88
N ALA A 161 26.34 6.13 -0.79
CA ALA A 161 26.48 6.72 0.54
C ALA A 161 27.64 7.73 0.62
N LYS A 162 28.80 7.41 0.02
CA LYS A 162 29.95 8.33 -0.10
C LYS A 162 29.61 9.56 -0.93
N MET A 163 28.90 9.40 -2.04
CA MET A 163 28.43 10.53 -2.85
C MET A 163 27.58 11.51 -2.03
N LEU A 164 26.69 11.00 -1.15
CA LEU A 164 25.89 11.84 -0.25
C LEU A 164 26.77 12.56 0.78
N GLU A 165 27.72 11.86 1.41
CA GLU A 165 28.71 12.44 2.33
C GLU A 165 29.53 13.56 1.65
N ASP A 166 30.13 13.28 0.49
CA ASP A 166 30.92 14.23 -0.31
C ASP A 166 30.09 15.46 -0.74
N SER A 167 28.78 15.30 -0.87
CA SER A 167 27.85 16.40 -1.21
C SER A 167 27.46 17.26 0.00
N GLY A 168 27.92 16.94 1.20
CA GLY A 168 27.64 17.69 2.43
C GLY A 168 26.52 17.13 3.31
N CYS A 169 26.09 15.88 3.09
CA CYS A 169 25.17 15.19 4.00
C CYS A 169 25.84 14.99 5.37
N SER A 170 25.20 15.47 6.45
CA SER A 170 25.77 15.46 7.80
C SER A 170 25.40 14.21 8.62
N VAL A 171 24.30 13.53 8.28
CA VAL A 171 23.82 12.27 8.90
C VAL A 171 23.08 11.44 7.85
N LEU A 172 23.36 10.14 7.78
CA LEU A 172 22.77 9.24 6.79
C LEU A 172 21.86 8.18 7.43
N ALA A 173 20.56 8.23 7.13
CA ALA A 173 19.62 7.18 7.53
C ALA A 173 19.48 6.12 6.42
N VAL A 174 19.88 4.88 6.69
CA VAL A 174 19.94 3.79 5.69
C VAL A 174 18.85 2.77 5.96
N HIS A 175 17.87 2.67 5.05
CA HIS A 175 16.93 1.53 5.05
C HIS A 175 17.56 0.37 4.28
N GLY A 176 17.83 -0.74 4.98
CA GLY A 176 18.44 -1.97 4.44
C GLY A 176 17.57 -2.76 3.44
N ARG A 177 16.60 -2.13 2.77
CA ARG A 177 15.75 -2.72 1.73
C ARG A 177 15.82 -1.91 0.45
N THR A 178 15.91 -2.59 -0.69
CA THR A 178 15.82 -2.00 -2.03
C THR A 178 14.48 -1.32 -2.30
N ARG A 179 14.36 -0.50 -3.35
CA ARG A 179 13.11 0.14 -3.79
C ARG A 179 12.01 -0.87 -4.10
N GLU A 180 12.39 -2.02 -4.64
CA GLU A 180 11.53 -3.11 -5.07
C GLU A 180 10.99 -3.91 -3.86
N GLN A 181 11.76 -3.96 -2.76
CA GLN A 181 11.35 -4.55 -1.48
C GLN A 181 10.33 -3.69 -0.72
N LYS A 182 9.06 -3.84 -1.11
CA LYS A 182 7.89 -3.16 -0.54
C LYS A 182 6.61 -4.01 -0.64
N GLY A 183 5.62 -3.70 0.20
CA GLY A 183 4.33 -4.40 0.22
C GLY A 183 4.53 -5.91 0.47
N HIS A 184 3.90 -6.76 -0.34
CA HIS A 184 4.09 -8.22 -0.26
C HIS A 184 5.54 -8.68 -0.51
N ALA A 185 6.38 -7.88 -1.18
CA ALA A 185 7.78 -8.18 -1.46
C ALA A 185 8.76 -7.56 -0.45
N THR A 186 8.29 -7.10 0.72
CA THR A 186 9.09 -6.36 1.71
C THR A 186 10.35 -7.10 2.17
N GLY A 187 10.23 -8.38 2.54
CA GLY A 187 11.37 -9.20 3.00
C GLY A 187 12.12 -8.64 4.21
N LEU A 188 13.28 -9.25 4.50
CA LEU A 188 14.20 -8.76 5.51
C LEU A 188 15.02 -7.57 4.99
N ALA A 189 15.34 -6.63 5.88
CA ALA A 189 16.35 -5.63 5.65
C ALA A 189 17.74 -6.25 5.85
N SER A 190 18.65 -6.06 4.89
CA SER A 190 20.05 -6.48 5.05
C SER A 190 20.78 -5.51 5.98
N TRP A 191 21.09 -5.99 7.18
CA TRP A 191 21.98 -5.30 8.11
C TRP A 191 23.44 -5.37 7.65
N ASP A 192 23.82 -6.34 6.83
CA ASP A 192 25.18 -6.41 6.23
C ASP A 192 25.48 -5.16 5.42
N VAL A 193 24.60 -4.77 4.49
CA VAL A 193 24.82 -3.58 3.66
C VAL A 193 24.88 -2.31 4.54
N ILE A 194 24.12 -2.26 5.64
CA ILE A 194 24.19 -1.14 6.60
C ILE A 194 25.56 -1.11 7.30
N ARG A 195 26.08 -2.28 7.74
CA ARG A 195 27.41 -2.42 8.34
C ARG A 195 28.51 -1.99 7.36
N GLU A 196 28.46 -2.47 6.12
CA GLU A 196 29.44 -2.13 5.09
C GLU A 196 29.41 -0.63 4.73
N ILE A 197 28.24 0.00 4.69
CA ILE A 197 28.13 1.47 4.55
C ILE A 197 28.74 2.16 5.77
N LYS A 198 28.37 1.76 7.00
CA LYS A 198 28.85 2.36 8.24
C LYS A 198 30.37 2.30 8.40
N ALA A 199 31.01 1.23 7.91
CA ALA A 199 32.46 1.09 7.90
C ALA A 199 33.17 1.95 6.84
N ASN A 200 32.42 2.58 5.92
CA ASN A 200 32.96 3.27 4.75
C ASN A 200 32.61 4.77 4.66
N VAL A 201 31.84 5.33 5.60
CA VAL A 201 31.52 6.77 5.67
C VAL A 201 31.95 7.36 7.02
N ASN A 202 32.33 8.64 7.04
CA ASN A 202 32.82 9.35 8.22
C ASN A 202 31.75 10.23 8.88
N ILE A 203 30.48 10.03 8.51
CA ILE A 203 29.31 10.65 9.12
C ILE A 203 28.51 9.62 9.94
N PRO A 204 27.69 10.06 10.92
CA PRO A 204 26.79 9.18 11.64
C PRO A 204 25.80 8.48 10.70
N VAL A 205 25.59 7.18 10.95
CA VAL A 205 24.64 6.33 10.21
C VAL A 205 23.54 5.85 11.15
N ILE A 206 22.29 6.05 10.72
CA ILE A 206 21.10 5.55 11.42
C ILE A 206 20.59 4.31 10.68
N ALA A 207 20.65 3.14 11.34
CA ALA A 207 20.17 1.88 10.78
C ALA A 207 18.63 1.83 10.77
N ASN A 208 18.02 1.43 9.65
CA ASN A 208 16.56 1.33 9.53
C ASN A 208 16.12 0.03 8.84
N GLY A 209 15.09 -0.59 9.40
CA GLY A 209 14.51 -1.86 8.93
C GLY A 209 14.67 -2.98 9.95
N ASN A 210 13.60 -3.74 10.18
CA ASN A 210 13.54 -4.87 11.12
C ASN A 210 13.77 -4.53 12.61
N ILE A 211 13.57 -3.28 13.02
CA ILE A 211 13.55 -2.86 14.44
C ILE A 211 12.11 -2.93 14.98
N LEU A 212 11.71 -4.07 15.55
CA LEU A 212 10.31 -4.39 15.88
C LEU A 212 10.08 -4.59 17.39
N SER A 213 11.16 -4.76 18.15
CA SER A 213 11.24 -4.92 19.60
C SER A 213 12.47 -4.18 20.14
N PHE A 214 12.60 -4.08 21.46
CA PHE A 214 13.79 -3.52 22.10
C PHE A 214 15.05 -4.40 21.89
N GLU A 215 14.88 -5.73 21.83
CA GLU A 215 15.98 -6.66 21.54
C GLU A 215 16.58 -6.41 20.13
N ASP A 216 15.74 -6.08 19.14
CA ASP A 216 16.21 -5.74 17.80
C ASP A 216 17.06 -4.46 17.78
N VAL A 217 16.85 -3.54 18.74
CA VAL A 217 17.67 -2.32 18.88
C VAL A 217 19.11 -2.69 19.24
N GLU A 218 19.28 -3.48 20.30
CA GLU A 218 20.59 -3.92 20.78
C GLU A 218 21.31 -4.78 19.73
N ASN A 219 20.59 -5.75 19.15
CA ASN A 219 21.12 -6.63 18.12
C ASN A 219 21.55 -5.85 16.86
N CYS A 220 20.74 -4.90 16.38
CA CYS A 220 21.08 -4.11 15.20
C CYS A 220 22.29 -3.20 15.46
N LEU A 221 22.34 -2.48 16.60
CA LEU A 221 23.48 -1.65 16.96
C LEU A 221 24.77 -2.47 17.08
N LYS A 222 24.72 -3.61 17.77
CA LYS A 222 25.86 -4.52 17.94
C LYS A 222 26.34 -5.12 16.62
N TYR A 223 25.43 -5.50 15.72
CA TYR A 223 25.79 -6.13 14.44
C TYR A 223 26.29 -5.13 13.39
N THR A 224 25.66 -3.96 13.30
CA THR A 224 25.95 -2.98 12.24
C THR A 224 27.02 -1.95 12.62
N GLY A 225 27.25 -1.72 13.91
CA GLY A 225 28.08 -0.60 14.38
C GLY A 225 27.45 0.78 14.11
N ALA A 226 26.17 0.84 13.72
CA ALA A 226 25.46 2.08 13.46
C ALA A 226 25.36 2.96 14.72
N ASP A 227 25.32 4.28 14.53
CA ASP A 227 25.30 5.22 15.65
C ASP A 227 23.94 5.26 16.34
N ALA A 228 22.87 4.94 15.61
CA ALA A 228 21.50 4.86 16.10
C ALA A 228 20.66 3.85 15.31
N VAL A 229 19.50 3.50 15.85
CA VAL A 229 18.45 2.77 15.12
C VAL A 229 17.21 3.62 14.94
N MET A 230 16.55 3.42 13.80
CA MET A 230 15.28 4.05 13.47
C MET A 230 14.19 3.00 13.31
N SER A 231 13.11 3.13 14.08
CA SER A 231 11.90 2.32 13.92
C SER A 231 10.74 3.14 13.34
N ALA A 232 9.83 2.45 12.65
CA ALA A 232 8.73 3.04 11.89
C ALA A 232 7.40 2.36 12.27
N GLU A 233 6.93 1.40 11.46
CA GLU A 233 5.62 0.76 11.63
C GLU A 233 5.43 0.09 13.00
N ALA A 234 6.50 -0.39 13.64
CA ALA A 234 6.42 -0.96 14.99
C ALA A 234 6.04 0.07 16.06
N LEU A 235 6.47 1.34 15.93
CA LEU A 235 6.07 2.41 16.85
C LEU A 235 4.57 2.70 16.76
N LEU A 236 3.94 2.51 15.60
CA LEU A 236 2.49 2.69 15.45
C LEU A 236 1.69 1.63 16.22
N HIS A 237 2.31 0.49 16.54
CA HIS A 237 1.71 -0.60 17.31
C HIS A 237 2.15 -0.57 18.79
N ASN A 238 3.40 -0.19 19.08
CA ASN A 238 3.91 0.07 20.42
C ASN A 238 4.80 1.32 20.42
N PRO A 239 4.26 2.51 20.77
CA PRO A 239 5.05 3.74 20.89
C PRO A 239 6.14 3.67 21.95
N ALA A 240 6.04 2.73 22.89
CA ALA A 240 6.98 2.51 24.00
C ALA A 240 8.06 1.45 23.72
N LEU A 241 8.27 1.09 22.45
CA LEU A 241 9.34 0.19 22.00
C LEU A 241 10.71 0.58 22.58
N PHE A 242 11.05 1.88 22.58
CA PHE A 242 12.36 2.39 23.02
C PHE A 242 12.52 2.50 24.55
N SER A 243 11.47 2.28 25.34
CA SER A 243 11.55 2.19 26.80
C SER A 243 11.52 0.74 27.31
N ALA A 244 11.72 -0.24 26.42
CA ALA A 244 11.63 -1.69 26.70
C ALA A 244 10.29 -2.13 27.34
N GLN A 245 9.21 -1.36 27.16
CA GLN A 245 7.91 -1.61 27.77
C GLN A 245 6.88 -2.02 26.73
N THR A 246 5.87 -2.77 27.19
CA THR A 246 4.65 -3.07 26.43
C THR A 246 3.45 -2.61 27.26
N PRO A 247 3.14 -1.28 27.28
CA PRO A 247 2.05 -0.76 28.09
C PRO A 247 0.68 -1.29 27.62
N PRO A 248 -0.34 -1.31 28.50
CA PRO A 248 -1.70 -1.63 28.07
C PRO A 248 -2.19 -0.73 26.94
N VAL A 249 -2.86 -1.31 25.95
CA VAL A 249 -3.31 -0.59 24.74
C VAL A 249 -4.15 0.65 25.07
N TRP A 250 -5.06 0.54 26.05
CA TRP A 250 -5.88 1.68 26.49
C TRP A 250 -5.04 2.88 26.95
N LYS A 251 -3.90 2.64 27.60
CA LYS A 251 -3.01 3.70 28.09
C LYS A 251 -2.31 4.41 26.93
N MET A 252 -1.84 3.67 25.92
CA MET A 252 -1.25 4.28 24.73
C MET A 252 -2.26 5.08 23.92
N VAL A 253 -3.50 4.59 23.80
CA VAL A 253 -4.60 5.30 23.14
C VAL A 253 -4.99 6.56 23.91
N GLU A 254 -5.15 6.48 25.23
CA GLU A 254 -5.50 7.61 26.10
C GLU A 254 -4.41 8.70 26.10
N GLU A 255 -3.14 8.32 26.23
CA GLU A 255 -2.02 9.26 26.17
C GLU A 255 -1.89 9.93 24.79
N TYR A 256 -2.11 9.17 23.71
CA TYR A 256 -2.15 9.72 22.36
C TYR A 256 -3.32 10.70 22.19
N LEU A 257 -4.52 10.39 22.70
CA LEU A 257 -5.69 11.27 22.59
C LEU A 257 -5.47 12.60 23.33
N HIS A 258 -4.92 12.59 24.54
CA HIS A 258 -4.56 13.81 25.27
C HIS A 258 -3.57 14.69 24.48
N LEU A 259 -2.56 14.08 23.84
CA LEU A 259 -1.60 14.79 22.97
C LEU A 259 -2.25 15.27 21.66
N ALA A 260 -3.22 14.53 21.13
CA ALA A 260 -3.96 14.90 19.93
C ALA A 260 -4.94 16.06 20.17
N GLU A 261 -5.55 16.16 21.35
CA GLU A 261 -6.31 17.35 21.75
C GLU A 261 -5.39 18.54 22.00
N LYS A 262 -4.31 18.37 22.78
CA LYS A 262 -3.35 19.45 23.11
C LYS A 262 -2.80 20.15 21.86
N TYR A 263 -2.51 19.39 20.80
CA TYR A 263 -1.93 19.91 19.56
C TYR A 263 -2.93 19.99 18.38
N ASN A 264 -4.24 19.88 18.65
CA ASN A 264 -5.32 19.99 17.66
C ASN A 264 -5.15 19.08 16.43
N THR A 265 -4.70 17.85 16.65
CA THR A 265 -4.40 16.88 15.58
C THR A 265 -5.66 16.41 14.86
N SER A 266 -5.58 16.35 13.52
CA SER A 266 -6.74 16.03 12.69
C SER A 266 -7.40 14.69 13.05
N VAL A 267 -8.73 14.67 13.05
CA VAL A 267 -9.57 13.46 13.24
C VAL A 267 -9.23 12.34 12.23
N ARG A 268 -8.56 12.65 11.12
CA ARG A 268 -7.99 11.67 10.19
C ARG A 268 -6.81 10.93 10.82
N CYS A 269 -5.78 11.66 11.26
CA CYS A 269 -4.60 11.08 11.90
C CYS A 269 -4.95 10.36 13.20
N VAL A 270 -5.83 10.94 14.02
CA VAL A 270 -6.31 10.30 15.26
C VAL A 270 -6.89 8.91 15.01
N ARG A 271 -7.81 8.78 14.05
CA ARG A 271 -8.38 7.49 13.67
C ARG A 271 -7.32 6.51 13.17
N CYS A 272 -6.40 6.98 12.31
CA CYS A 272 -5.32 6.16 11.76
C CYS A 272 -4.41 5.55 12.85
N HIS A 273 -4.00 6.35 13.85
CA HIS A 273 -3.24 5.88 15.00
C HIS A 273 -4.03 4.92 15.88
N LEU A 274 -5.29 5.24 16.21
CA LEU A 274 -6.13 4.37 17.03
C LEU A 274 -6.38 3.00 16.37
N PHE A 275 -6.51 2.92 15.05
CA PHE A 275 -6.58 1.65 14.31
C PHE A 275 -5.29 0.81 14.43
N LYS A 276 -4.13 1.46 14.54
CA LYS A 276 -2.82 0.79 14.67
C LYS A 276 -2.55 0.32 16.10
N LEU A 277 -2.77 1.20 17.09
CA LEU A 277 -2.66 0.87 18.51
C LEU A 277 -3.65 -0.23 18.92
N SER A 278 -4.90 -0.12 18.48
CA SER A 278 -5.98 -1.03 18.87
C SER A 278 -6.10 -2.29 18.00
N TYR A 279 -5.09 -2.58 17.16
CA TYR A 279 -5.19 -3.55 16.05
C TYR A 279 -5.76 -4.91 16.48
N LEU A 280 -5.26 -5.52 17.57
CA LEU A 280 -5.78 -6.81 18.05
C LEU A 280 -7.19 -6.68 18.67
N CYS A 281 -7.44 -5.62 19.44
CA CYS A 281 -8.73 -5.40 20.11
C CYS A 281 -9.89 -5.24 19.12
N ILE A 282 -9.63 -4.70 17.93
CA ILE A 282 -10.60 -4.55 16.83
C ILE A 282 -11.17 -5.89 16.33
N TYR A 283 -10.43 -7.00 16.49
CA TYR A 283 -10.91 -8.35 16.13
C TYR A 283 -11.63 -9.07 17.28
N ILE A 284 -11.56 -8.52 18.49
CA ILE A 284 -12.13 -9.10 19.71
C ILE A 284 -13.45 -8.39 20.08
N ASP A 285 -13.59 -7.10 19.73
CA ASP A 285 -14.76 -6.28 20.07
C ASP A 285 -15.25 -5.45 18.85
N ASP A 286 -16.42 -5.82 18.35
CA ASP A 286 -17.12 -5.14 17.25
C ASP A 286 -17.45 -3.67 17.58
N GLU A 287 -17.63 -3.29 18.86
CA GLU A 287 -17.94 -1.92 19.28
C GLU A 287 -16.72 -1.01 19.13
N VAL A 288 -15.53 -1.51 19.48
CA VAL A 288 -14.25 -0.82 19.21
C VAL A 288 -14.09 -0.58 17.71
N GLN A 289 -14.32 -1.60 16.87
CA GLN A 289 -14.26 -1.44 15.42
C GLN A 289 -15.29 -0.42 14.89
N GLN A 290 -16.52 -0.46 15.40
CA GLN A 290 -17.59 0.44 14.96
C GLN A 290 -17.25 1.89 15.31
N ILE A 291 -16.83 2.18 16.54
CA ILE A 291 -16.52 3.55 16.98
C ILE A 291 -15.32 4.11 16.21
N LEU A 292 -14.29 3.31 15.93
CA LEU A 292 -13.16 3.78 15.11
C LEU A 292 -13.56 4.07 13.65
N THR A 293 -14.53 3.32 13.12
CA THR A 293 -15.03 3.50 11.75
C THR A 293 -15.97 4.70 11.62
N GLU A 294 -16.92 4.86 12.55
CA GLU A 294 -18.03 5.82 12.47
C GLU A 294 -17.81 7.10 13.28
N GLY A 295 -17.03 7.03 14.37
CA GLY A 295 -16.76 8.13 15.29
C GLY A 295 -16.09 9.32 14.60
N SER A 296 -16.42 10.53 15.04
CA SER A 296 -15.98 11.77 14.37
C SER A 296 -15.51 12.88 15.32
N SER A 297 -15.51 12.59 16.62
CA SER A 297 -15.10 13.51 17.69
C SER A 297 -14.13 12.84 18.67
N PHE A 298 -13.37 13.62 19.44
CA PHE A 298 -12.57 13.09 20.55
C PHE A 298 -13.45 12.39 21.60
N THR A 299 -14.65 12.91 21.87
CA THR A 299 -15.65 12.24 22.73
C THR A 299 -16.01 10.84 22.26
N ASP A 300 -16.02 10.56 20.94
CA ASP A 300 -16.20 9.20 20.43
C ASP A 300 -14.94 8.35 20.69
N PHE A 301 -13.76 8.89 20.44
CA PHE A 301 -12.51 8.16 20.61
C PHE A 301 -12.18 7.84 22.08
N TYR A 302 -12.57 8.67 23.05
CA TYR A 302 -12.46 8.31 24.47
C TYR A 302 -13.38 7.15 24.87
N LYS A 303 -14.50 6.90 24.18
CA LYS A 303 -15.29 5.67 24.40
C LYS A 303 -14.47 4.42 24.07
N VAL A 304 -13.56 4.51 23.09
CA VAL A 304 -12.63 3.41 22.78
C VAL A 304 -11.67 3.18 23.95
N VAL A 305 -11.16 4.22 24.60
CA VAL A 305 -10.36 4.07 25.84
C VAL A 305 -11.17 3.33 26.92
N GLU A 306 -12.41 3.74 27.17
CA GLU A 306 -13.28 3.12 28.19
C GLU A 306 -13.68 1.68 27.84
N LEU A 307 -13.77 1.32 26.56
CA LEU A 307 -13.90 -0.08 26.14
C LEU A 307 -12.59 -0.83 26.37
N LEU A 308 -11.45 -0.30 25.92
CA LEU A 308 -10.13 -0.91 26.07
C LEU A 308 -9.72 -1.10 27.55
N LYS A 309 -10.16 -0.23 28.47
CA LYS A 309 -9.99 -0.39 29.93
C LYS A 309 -10.74 -1.59 30.51
N LYS A 310 -11.77 -2.13 29.83
CA LYS A 310 -12.50 -3.34 30.24
C LYS A 310 -11.82 -4.64 29.80
N PHE A 311 -10.88 -4.59 28.85
CA PHE A 311 -10.13 -5.78 28.42
C PHE A 311 -9.24 -6.35 29.54
N PRO A 312 -8.52 -5.54 30.35
CA PRO A 312 -7.93 -5.99 31.61
C PRO A 312 -8.92 -6.77 32.49
N ALA A 313 -10.10 -6.19 32.80
CA ALA A 313 -11.08 -6.79 33.70
C ALA A 313 -11.70 -8.12 33.23
N LYS A 314 -11.36 -8.61 32.03
CA LYS A 314 -11.79 -9.92 31.51
C LYS A 314 -10.68 -10.98 31.51
N TYR A 315 -9.41 -10.59 31.68
CA TYR A 315 -8.23 -11.47 31.56
C TYR A 315 -7.05 -11.13 32.48
N SER A 316 -7.14 -10.12 33.36
CA SER A 316 -6.11 -9.83 34.36
C SER A 316 -6.31 -10.70 35.60
N HIS A 317 -5.47 -11.72 35.77
CA HIS A 317 -5.19 -12.25 37.08
C HIS A 317 -4.47 -11.18 37.90
N THR A 318 -5.10 -10.70 38.96
CA THR A 318 -4.45 -9.91 40.02
C THR A 318 -4.53 -10.70 41.32
N ASP A 319 -3.40 -11.30 41.69
CA ASP A 319 -2.93 -11.53 43.06
C ASP A 319 -4.00 -11.66 44.16
N ASN A 320 -4.65 -12.82 44.18
CA ASN A 320 -5.13 -13.47 45.41
C ASN A 320 -5.14 -14.98 45.15
N PHE A 321 -4.02 -15.62 45.47
CA PHE A 321 -3.90 -17.08 45.46
C PHE A 321 -4.40 -17.63 46.80
N ASP A 322 -5.71 -17.81 46.91
CA ASP A 322 -6.33 -18.90 47.67
C ASP A 322 -7.78 -19.08 47.16
N GLU A 323 -8.18 -20.36 46.99
CA GLU A 323 -9.51 -20.82 46.58
C GLU A 323 -10.12 -20.30 45.25
N ASP A 324 -9.51 -20.59 44.08
CA ASP A 324 -10.28 -21.05 42.89
C ASP A 324 -9.42 -21.64 41.73
N THR A 325 -8.76 -22.77 41.97
CA THR A 325 -7.80 -23.39 41.01
C THR A 325 -8.43 -24.03 39.77
N LYS A 326 -9.76 -24.02 39.60
CA LYS A 326 -10.45 -24.73 38.49
C LYS A 326 -10.75 -23.89 37.24
N ASN A 327 -10.66 -22.57 37.31
CA ASN A 327 -11.08 -21.69 36.20
C ASN A 327 -9.89 -21.15 35.38
N SER A 328 -8.67 -21.17 35.96
CA SER A 328 -7.43 -20.78 35.27
C SER A 328 -6.96 -21.84 34.26
N GLU A 329 -7.06 -23.13 34.60
CA GLU A 329 -6.75 -24.22 33.67
C GLU A 329 -7.69 -24.22 32.46
N GLU A 330 -9.00 -24.02 32.63
CA GLU A 330 -9.95 -24.04 31.50
C GLU A 330 -9.78 -22.84 30.53
N VAL A 331 -9.28 -21.69 31.03
CA VAL A 331 -8.96 -20.52 30.20
C VAL A 331 -7.61 -20.68 29.51
N LEU A 332 -6.59 -21.23 30.20
CA LEU A 332 -5.31 -21.57 29.59
C LEU A 332 -5.45 -22.72 28.58
N GLU A 333 -6.32 -23.70 28.79
CA GLU A 333 -6.69 -24.72 27.81
C GLU A 333 -7.40 -24.11 26.59
N LYS A 334 -8.27 -23.11 26.76
CA LYS A 334 -8.91 -22.41 25.61
C LYS A 334 -7.92 -21.55 24.83
N PHE A 335 -6.98 -20.89 25.51
CA PHE A 335 -5.91 -20.13 24.85
C PHE A 335 -4.91 -21.08 24.15
N SER A 336 -4.50 -22.16 24.83
CA SER A 336 -3.56 -23.16 24.33
C SER A 336 -4.18 -24.01 23.22
N SER A 337 -5.44 -24.44 23.30
CA SER A 337 -6.10 -25.16 22.20
C SER A 337 -6.35 -24.29 20.98
N SER A 338 -6.69 -23.00 21.15
CA SER A 338 -6.84 -22.06 20.04
C SER A 338 -5.50 -21.71 19.37
N LEU A 339 -4.43 -21.59 20.16
CA LEU A 339 -3.07 -21.39 19.63
C LEU A 339 -2.45 -22.67 19.07
N SER A 340 -2.63 -23.83 19.70
CA SER A 340 -2.06 -25.11 19.25
C SER A 340 -2.77 -25.63 18.02
N SER A 341 -4.10 -25.50 17.91
CA SER A 341 -4.80 -25.87 16.67
C SER A 341 -4.40 -24.97 15.50
N THR A 342 -4.14 -23.67 15.73
CA THR A 342 -3.59 -22.79 14.68
C THR A 342 -2.10 -23.01 14.43
N PHE A 343 -1.31 -23.38 15.44
CA PHE A 343 0.13 -23.64 15.28
C PHE A 343 0.42 -24.98 14.61
N GLU A 344 -0.36 -26.03 14.90
CA GLU A 344 -0.34 -27.30 14.15
C GLU A 344 -0.81 -27.06 12.71
N GLU A 345 -1.94 -26.37 12.48
CA GLU A 345 -2.39 -26.05 11.11
C GLU A 345 -1.38 -25.17 10.33
N ILE A 346 -0.65 -24.27 10.99
CA ILE A 346 0.41 -23.45 10.39
C ILE A 346 1.69 -24.26 10.14
N THR A 347 2.07 -25.17 11.05
CA THR A 347 3.25 -26.03 10.88
C THR A 347 3.05 -27.02 9.73
N ASP A 348 1.86 -27.62 9.61
CA ASP A 348 1.45 -28.48 8.47
C ASP A 348 1.28 -27.70 7.14
N LEU A 349 1.19 -26.37 7.21
CA LEU A 349 1.17 -25.46 6.06
C LEU A 349 2.58 -24.99 5.64
N LEU A 350 3.58 -25.04 6.53
CA LEU A 350 4.95 -24.60 6.29
C LEU A 350 5.94 -25.77 6.07
N TYR A 351 5.72 -26.92 6.72
CA TYR A 351 6.57 -28.12 6.62
C TYR A 351 5.73 -29.42 6.60
N PRO A 352 5.09 -29.78 5.47
CA PRO A 352 4.33 -31.01 5.37
C PRO A 352 5.26 -32.22 5.23
N GLY A 353 5.60 -32.89 6.34
CA GLY A 353 6.39 -34.14 6.28
C GLY A 353 6.90 -34.76 7.57
N THR A 354 6.90 -34.07 8.72
CA THR A 354 7.53 -34.57 9.96
C THR A 354 6.61 -34.52 11.18
N ASN A 355 5.65 -35.46 11.25
CA ASN A 355 5.27 -36.18 12.48
C ASN A 355 3.98 -37.01 12.30
N THR A 356 4.11 -38.23 11.77
CA THR A 356 3.34 -39.40 12.26
C THR A 356 4.04 -40.69 11.83
N GLU A 357 4.89 -41.25 12.70
CA GLU A 357 5.01 -42.70 12.87
C GLU A 357 5.82 -42.98 14.15
N ASN A 358 5.12 -43.06 15.29
CA ASN A 358 5.40 -43.99 16.39
C ASN A 358 4.40 -43.84 17.54
N SER A 359 3.19 -44.38 17.32
CA SER A 359 2.27 -44.69 18.41
C SER A 359 1.44 -45.95 18.12
N GLN A 360 2.11 -47.03 17.68
CA GLN A 360 1.65 -48.43 17.77
C GLN A 360 2.67 -49.40 17.14
N LEU A 361 3.78 -49.66 17.83
CA LEU A 361 4.61 -50.84 17.57
C LEU A 361 5.44 -51.23 18.80
N ASP A 362 4.73 -51.40 19.91
CA ASP A 362 5.28 -51.93 21.15
C ASP A 362 4.64 -53.30 21.44
N LYS A 363 5.23 -54.35 20.85
CA LYS A 363 5.09 -55.78 21.24
C LYS A 363 5.90 -56.69 20.30
N GLN A 364 6.92 -57.34 20.88
CA GLN A 364 7.71 -58.45 20.30
C GLN A 364 8.54 -58.00 19.06
N ILE A 365 9.83 -58.29 18.91
CA ILE A 365 10.53 -59.55 19.18
C ILE A 365 11.97 -59.27 19.65
N THR A 366 12.30 -59.93 20.75
CA THR A 366 13.62 -60.33 21.26
C THR A 366 14.58 -60.93 20.24
N GLY A 367 15.90 -60.67 20.33
CA GLY A 367 16.91 -61.63 19.87
C GLY A 367 18.21 -61.04 19.30
N ASP A 368 19.33 -61.55 19.81
CA ASP A 368 20.69 -61.30 19.33
C ASP A 368 21.01 -61.98 17.97
N ASN A 369 22.27 -61.77 17.53
CA ASN A 369 23.05 -62.51 16.51
C ASN A 369 23.00 -61.95 15.07
N ILE A 370 24.05 -61.96 14.22
CA ILE A 370 25.53 -62.10 14.25
C ILE A 370 25.94 -62.35 12.76
N PHE A 371 27.20 -62.13 12.37
CA PHE A 371 27.83 -62.38 11.03
C PHE A 371 27.32 -61.51 9.85
N SER A 372 28.07 -61.20 8.77
CA SER A 372 29.47 -60.82 8.48
C SER A 372 29.69 -60.88 6.94
N MET A 373 30.70 -60.17 6.41
CA MET A 373 31.31 -60.39 5.06
C MET A 373 30.39 -60.06 3.85
N GLN A 374 30.89 -59.65 2.67
CA GLN A 374 32.23 -59.80 2.08
C GLN A 374 32.60 -58.67 1.07
N HIS A 375 33.85 -58.68 0.56
CA HIS A 375 34.54 -57.65 -0.25
C HIS A 375 34.11 -57.46 -1.72
N SER A 376 34.35 -56.25 -2.27
CA SER A 376 35.14 -55.96 -3.51
C SER A 376 35.11 -54.43 -3.78
N ASP A 377 36.21 -53.69 -3.65
CA ASP A 377 37.35 -53.47 -4.58
C ASP A 377 37.07 -52.52 -5.77
N MET A 378 37.58 -51.27 -5.70
CA MET A 378 38.60 -50.72 -6.64
C MET A 378 38.99 -49.23 -6.40
N ASN A 379 40.18 -49.04 -5.82
CA ASN A 379 41.29 -48.13 -6.17
C ASN A 379 41.16 -46.64 -6.59
N SER A 380 42.17 -45.88 -6.08
CA SER A 380 42.83 -44.66 -6.60
C SER A 380 42.05 -43.32 -6.51
N SER A 381 42.59 -42.22 -5.98
CA SER A 381 43.93 -41.85 -5.44
C SER A 381 43.74 -40.87 -4.26
N GLN A 382 44.50 -40.94 -3.15
CA GLN A 382 45.82 -40.30 -2.93
C GLN A 382 45.91 -38.84 -3.42
N ASP A 383 46.28 -37.83 -2.63
CA ASP A 383 46.63 -37.70 -1.18
C ASP A 383 46.08 -36.31 -0.70
N ILE A 384 46.23 -35.73 0.51
CA ILE A 384 47.25 -35.77 1.57
C ILE A 384 46.58 -35.53 2.96
N GLU A 385 47.11 -36.14 4.02
CA GLU A 385 46.81 -35.86 5.45
C GLU A 385 47.94 -35.06 6.16
N ARG A 386 47.68 -34.70 7.44
CA ARG A 386 48.61 -34.24 8.52
C ARG A 386 48.80 -32.72 8.61
N SER A 387 48.91 -32.09 9.78
CA SER A 387 48.83 -32.49 11.21
C SER A 387 48.71 -31.20 12.07
N ILE A 388 48.42 -31.18 13.38
CA ILE A 388 48.43 -32.25 14.41
C ILE A 388 47.34 -32.04 15.49
N ILE A 389 47.27 -32.96 16.45
CA ILE A 389 46.43 -33.01 17.67
C ILE A 389 47.34 -32.81 18.90
N ASP A 390 46.83 -32.13 19.95
CA ASP A 390 46.99 -32.39 21.40
C ASP A 390 46.83 -31.05 22.17
N ASN A 391 45.80 -30.84 22.99
CA ASN A 391 45.36 -31.48 24.25
C ASN A 391 45.91 -30.73 25.47
N ASP A 392 45.00 -30.06 26.20
CA ASP A 392 45.05 -30.07 27.66
C ASP A 392 43.65 -29.90 28.26
N SER A 393 43.26 -30.95 29.00
CA SER A 393 42.51 -31.05 30.26
C SER A 393 41.84 -29.81 30.93
N ALA A 394 40.86 -29.95 31.85
CA ALA A 394 39.81 -30.95 32.12
C ALA A 394 38.98 -30.46 33.34
N ALA A 395 37.68 -30.77 33.40
CA ALA A 395 36.79 -30.63 34.57
C ALA A 395 36.51 -29.16 35.05
N MET A 396 35.36 -28.79 35.63
CA MET A 396 34.32 -29.56 36.30
C MET A 396 32.89 -29.12 35.95
N ASP A 397 31.96 -30.03 36.24
CA ASP A 397 30.51 -29.90 36.17
C ASP A 397 29.96 -29.28 37.48
N GLU A 398 29.21 -28.19 37.38
CA GLU A 398 28.27 -27.74 38.43
C GLU A 398 27.03 -27.11 37.78
N THR A 399 26.08 -27.96 37.39
CA THR A 399 24.71 -27.52 37.14
C THR A 399 24.04 -27.06 38.45
N LYS A 400 24.09 -25.75 38.74
CA LYS A 400 23.26 -25.12 39.78
C LYS A 400 21.97 -24.56 39.19
N ASP A 401 20.85 -25.06 39.69
CA ASP A 401 19.51 -24.55 39.43
C ASP A 401 19.44 -23.03 39.65
N LEU A 402 19.16 -22.30 38.58
CA LEU A 402 18.66 -20.94 38.65
C LEU A 402 17.22 -20.96 38.12
N THR A 403 16.28 -21.04 39.05
CA THR A 403 14.84 -20.97 38.84
C THR A 403 14.46 -19.63 38.20
N ILE A 404 14.48 -19.57 36.87
CA ILE A 404 13.99 -18.41 36.13
C ILE A 404 12.48 -18.29 36.36
N SER A 405 12.12 -17.17 36.99
CA SER A 405 10.75 -16.72 37.26
C SER A 405 9.82 -16.96 36.06
N LYS A 406 8.82 -17.83 36.25
CA LYS A 406 7.71 -18.03 35.31
C LYS A 406 6.74 -16.86 35.38
N ASN A 407 7.10 -15.73 34.77
CA ASN A 407 6.19 -14.60 34.55
C ASN A 407 6.58 -13.82 33.27
N LEU A 408 6.16 -14.33 32.11
CA LEU A 408 6.16 -13.58 30.85
C LEU A 408 4.73 -13.48 30.29
N PRO A 409 4.19 -12.27 30.06
CA PRO A 409 2.94 -12.10 29.33
C PRO A 409 3.12 -12.51 27.86
N VAL A 410 2.28 -13.43 27.38
CA VAL A 410 2.31 -13.88 25.98
C VAL A 410 1.77 -12.78 25.06
N TRP A 411 2.67 -12.08 24.38
CA TRP A 411 2.35 -11.24 23.23
C TRP A 411 3.06 -11.75 21.97
N ILE A 412 2.29 -12.29 21.02
CA ILE A 412 2.79 -12.71 19.71
C ILE A 412 3.03 -11.46 18.85
N CYS A 413 4.20 -10.87 19.00
CA CYS A 413 4.75 -10.00 17.96
C CYS A 413 4.93 -10.85 16.69
N HIS A 414 4.23 -10.50 15.61
CA HIS A 414 4.15 -11.27 14.35
C HIS A 414 5.46 -11.28 13.53
N SER A 415 6.61 -11.03 14.15
CA SER A 415 7.95 -11.14 13.59
C SER A 415 8.85 -12.14 14.33
N ARG A 416 8.41 -12.73 15.45
CA ARG A 416 9.24 -13.63 16.27
C ARG A 416 9.06 -15.12 15.96
N LEU A 417 8.78 -15.46 14.69
CA LEU A 417 9.02 -16.81 14.18
C LEU A 417 10.53 -16.95 13.95
N ARG A 418 11.23 -17.58 14.90
CA ARG A 418 12.63 -17.96 14.74
C ARG A 418 12.75 -18.92 13.56
N ILE A 419 13.58 -18.58 12.58
CA ILE A 419 14.26 -19.58 11.76
C ILE A 419 15.62 -19.78 12.42
N VAL A 420 15.92 -21.02 12.76
CA VAL A 420 17.25 -21.45 13.21
C VAL A 420 18.15 -21.51 11.99
N ASP A 421 19.40 -21.05 12.10
CA ASP A 421 20.40 -21.18 11.04
C ASP A 421 20.54 -22.64 10.61
N ASP A 422 20.59 -22.89 9.30
CA ASP A 422 20.97 -24.19 8.77
C ASP A 422 22.08 -24.01 7.73
N GLU A 423 23.31 -24.15 8.19
CA GLU A 423 24.51 -24.11 7.36
C GLU A 423 24.58 -25.36 6.46
N LYS A 424 24.18 -25.23 5.19
CA LYS A 424 24.83 -25.91 4.04
C LYS A 424 24.30 -25.41 2.69
N GLY A 425 25.18 -24.79 1.91
CA GLY A 425 24.87 -24.42 0.53
C GLY A 425 24.72 -25.64 -0.40
N ARG A 426 23.73 -25.56 -1.28
CA ARG A 426 23.50 -26.22 -2.59
C ARG A 426 22.11 -25.74 -3.02
N GLY A 427 21.78 -25.32 -4.23
CA GLY A 427 22.40 -25.42 -5.55
C GLY A 427 21.24 -25.23 -6.55
N CYS A 428 21.50 -24.64 -7.72
CA CYS A 428 20.47 -24.35 -8.73
C CYS A 428 19.77 -25.63 -9.24
N PHE A 429 18.50 -25.55 -9.69
CA PHE A 429 18.07 -26.12 -10.98
C PHE A 429 16.67 -25.64 -11.44
N SER A 430 16.41 -25.78 -12.75
CA SER A 430 15.30 -25.17 -13.50
C SER A 430 14.17 -26.14 -13.89
N LYS A 431 13.01 -25.57 -14.25
CA LYS A 431 11.98 -26.08 -15.20
C LYS A 431 11.41 -27.50 -14.97
N TYR A 432 10.09 -27.60 -14.86
CA TYR A 432 9.33 -28.64 -15.56
C TYR A 432 8.00 -28.09 -16.12
N PHE A 433 7.64 -28.57 -17.31
CA PHE A 433 6.44 -28.25 -18.09
C PHE A 433 5.50 -29.48 -18.04
N ILE A 434 4.20 -29.29 -17.77
CA ILE A 434 3.08 -30.19 -18.17
C ILE A 434 1.86 -29.25 -18.32
N GLU A 435 1.46 -28.87 -19.53
CA GLU A 435 0.46 -29.52 -20.41
C GLU A 435 -0.98 -29.61 -19.87
N LYS A 436 -1.94 -29.25 -20.74
CA LYS A 436 -3.38 -29.36 -20.50
C LYS A 436 -3.83 -30.83 -20.56
N SER A 437 -4.74 -31.23 -19.68
CA SER A 437 -5.70 -32.31 -19.97
C SER A 437 -7.13 -31.83 -19.77
N GLU A 438 -7.88 -31.71 -20.86
CA GLU A 438 -9.32 -31.43 -20.82
C GLU A 438 -10.07 -32.73 -20.47
N LYS A 439 -10.51 -32.85 -19.21
CA LYS A 439 -11.54 -33.79 -18.74
C LYS A 439 -12.03 -33.36 -17.35
N SER A 440 -13.35 -33.37 -17.15
CA SER A 440 -13.96 -33.17 -15.83
C SER A 440 -13.64 -34.39 -14.93
N PRO A 441 -13.01 -34.22 -13.76
CA PRO A 441 -12.72 -35.35 -12.89
C PRO A 441 -13.96 -35.78 -12.10
N ASP A 442 -14.23 -37.08 -12.10
CA ASP A 442 -15.27 -37.68 -11.26
C ASP A 442 -15.02 -37.43 -9.78
N LYS A 443 -16.11 -37.28 -9.02
CA LYS A 443 -16.11 -36.94 -7.59
C LYS A 443 -15.40 -37.96 -6.68
N GLU A 444 -15.06 -39.14 -7.21
CA GLU A 444 -14.33 -40.20 -6.50
C GLU A 444 -12.80 -40.05 -6.54
N SER A 445 -12.24 -39.18 -7.41
CA SER A 445 -10.77 -38.98 -7.53
C SER A 445 -10.18 -37.85 -6.66
N MET A 446 -11.01 -37.15 -5.88
CA MET A 446 -10.59 -36.01 -5.08
C MET A 446 -9.96 -36.44 -3.74
N SER A 447 -8.76 -35.95 -3.44
CA SER A 447 -8.10 -36.26 -2.16
C SER A 447 -8.92 -35.76 -0.96
N LYS A 448 -8.79 -36.44 0.19
CA LYS A 448 -9.46 -36.05 1.45
C LYS A 448 -9.22 -34.57 1.82
N LYS A 449 -8.05 -34.01 1.48
CA LYS A 449 -7.66 -32.60 1.69
C LYS A 449 -8.46 -31.64 0.80
N GLN A 450 -8.69 -31.98 -0.47
CA GLN A 450 -9.51 -31.18 -1.39
C GLN A 450 -11.01 -31.24 -1.04
N LEU A 451 -11.53 -32.42 -0.70
CA LEU A 451 -12.91 -32.60 -0.23
C LEU A 451 -13.20 -31.83 1.07
N ARG A 452 -12.26 -31.80 2.03
CA ARG A 452 -12.36 -30.97 3.23
C ARG A 452 -12.40 -29.47 2.90
N ARG A 453 -11.54 -28.98 2.00
CA ARG A 453 -11.52 -27.57 1.56
C ARG A 453 -12.83 -27.15 0.88
N ALA A 454 -13.38 -27.98 -0.01
CA ALA A 454 -14.67 -27.74 -0.65
C ALA A 454 -15.82 -27.62 0.37
N ARG A 455 -15.95 -28.59 1.29
CA ARG A 455 -16.98 -28.60 2.34
C ARG A 455 -16.83 -27.43 3.33
N HIS A 456 -15.60 -27.01 3.63
CA HIS A 456 -15.36 -25.82 4.46
C HIS A 456 -15.83 -24.56 3.74
N HIS A 457 -15.50 -24.39 2.45
CA HIS A 457 -15.95 -23.26 1.64
C HIS A 457 -17.49 -23.18 1.56
N GLU A 458 -18.18 -24.30 1.29
CA GLU A 458 -19.65 -24.35 1.30
C GLU A 458 -20.26 -23.92 2.65
N ARG A 459 -19.69 -24.38 3.77
CA ARG A 459 -20.14 -24.01 5.13
C ARG A 459 -19.95 -22.52 5.41
N VAL A 460 -18.81 -21.95 5.03
CA VAL A 460 -18.54 -20.50 5.18
C VAL A 460 -19.52 -19.68 4.33
N VAL A 461 -19.74 -20.06 3.07
CA VAL A 461 -20.69 -19.39 2.17
C VAL A 461 -22.13 -19.49 2.68
N ALA A 462 -22.54 -20.64 3.23
CA ALA A 462 -23.86 -20.82 3.84
C ALA A 462 -24.04 -19.93 5.09
N CYS A 463 -23.05 -19.90 6.00
CA CYS A 463 -23.07 -19.03 7.18
C CYS A 463 -23.16 -17.54 6.80
N MET A 464 -22.44 -17.10 5.77
CA MET A 464 -22.52 -15.74 5.25
C MET A 464 -23.90 -15.41 4.66
N LYS A 465 -24.56 -16.35 3.97
CA LYS A 465 -25.93 -16.18 3.46
C LYS A 465 -26.94 -16.00 4.60
N GLU A 466 -26.84 -16.81 5.67
CA GLU A 466 -27.68 -16.67 6.87
C GLU A 466 -27.48 -15.33 7.59
N LYS A 467 -26.24 -14.94 7.90
CA LYS A 467 -25.93 -13.63 8.51
C LYS A 467 -26.48 -12.46 7.69
N ARG A 468 -26.47 -12.55 6.35
CA ARG A 468 -27.04 -11.54 5.45
C ARG A 468 -28.58 -11.49 5.49
N LYS A 469 -29.28 -12.64 5.56
CA LYS A 469 -30.74 -12.67 5.76
C LYS A 469 -31.14 -12.01 7.08
N LEU A 470 -30.49 -12.38 8.19
CA LEU A 470 -30.78 -11.84 9.52
C LEU A 470 -30.59 -10.31 9.58
N LYS A 471 -29.51 -9.80 8.95
CA LYS A 471 -29.25 -8.35 8.83
C LYS A 471 -30.29 -7.62 7.96
N LYS A 472 -30.89 -8.29 6.97
CA LYS A 472 -32.00 -7.75 6.15
C LYS A 472 -33.32 -7.71 6.92
N MET A 473 -33.63 -8.71 7.74
CA MET A 473 -34.84 -8.72 8.59
C MET A 473 -34.77 -7.63 9.68
N ARG A 474 -33.65 -7.52 10.41
CA ARG A 474 -33.43 -6.46 11.41
C ARG A 474 -33.56 -5.03 10.84
N ARG A 475 -33.22 -4.82 9.56
CA ARG A 475 -33.42 -3.53 8.87
C ARG A 475 -34.89 -3.26 8.54
N LYS A 476 -35.66 -4.28 8.14
CA LYS A 476 -37.11 -4.13 7.89
C LYS A 476 -37.88 -3.79 9.17
N GLN A 477 -37.55 -4.43 10.30
CA GLN A 477 -38.14 -4.10 11.61
C GLN A 477 -37.91 -2.64 12.00
N LYS A 478 -36.65 -2.16 12.01
CA LYS A 478 -36.34 -0.76 12.33
C LYS A 478 -37.00 0.27 11.42
N MET A 479 -37.28 -0.08 10.15
CA MET A 479 -38.00 0.80 9.23
C MET A 479 -39.51 0.82 9.49
N ALA A 480 -40.11 -0.28 9.96
CA ALA A 480 -41.51 -0.32 10.37
C ALA A 480 -41.77 0.46 11.67
N GLU A 481 -40.78 0.49 12.58
CA GLU A 481 -40.83 1.21 13.86
C GLU A 481 -40.64 2.74 13.73
N SER A 482 -40.36 3.26 12.52
CA SER A 482 -39.92 4.65 12.29
C SER A 482 -40.90 5.51 11.47
N GLN A 483 -42.22 5.40 11.71
CA GLN A 483 -43.21 6.35 11.15
C GLN A 483 -43.55 7.45 12.18
N PRO A 484 -43.38 8.74 11.85
CA PRO A 484 -43.68 9.83 12.77
C PRO A 484 -45.17 10.21 12.79
N GLN A 485 -45.72 10.43 13.99
CA GLN A 485 -46.99 11.14 14.17
C GLN A 485 -46.83 12.61 13.80
N GLN A 486 -47.82 13.18 13.11
CA GLN A 486 -47.82 14.58 12.70
C GLN A 486 -48.33 15.50 13.83
N THR A 487 -47.59 16.57 14.11
CA THR A 487 -48.12 17.77 14.79
C THR A 487 -47.71 19.02 13.99
N PRO A 488 -48.60 20.01 13.81
CA PRO A 488 -48.35 21.15 12.94
C PRO A 488 -47.75 22.34 13.72
N ILE A 489 -46.67 22.94 13.21
CA ILE A 489 -46.19 24.25 13.67
C ILE A 489 -45.85 25.15 12.48
N CYS A 490 -46.66 26.21 12.38
CA CYS A 490 -46.46 27.57 11.87
C CYS A 490 -45.23 27.91 11.01
N GLU A 491 -45.50 28.61 9.90
CA GLU A 491 -44.52 29.37 9.13
C GLU A 491 -44.13 30.67 9.85
N GLN A 492 -42.83 31.01 9.90
CA GLN A 492 -42.32 32.35 9.57
C GLN A 492 -40.77 32.40 9.53
N ASP A 493 -40.26 33.48 8.93
CA ASP A 493 -38.87 33.94 8.84
C ASP A 493 -37.86 33.16 7.98
N LYS A 494 -37.88 33.52 6.69
CA LYS A 494 -36.72 33.46 5.80
C LYS A 494 -35.65 34.46 6.24
N SER A 495 -34.40 34.00 6.38
CA SER A 495 -33.23 34.85 6.10
C SER A 495 -32.10 34.03 5.49
N GLU A 496 -31.39 34.62 4.54
CA GLU A 496 -30.52 33.89 3.62
C GLU A 496 -29.13 33.62 4.22
N LYS A 497 -28.88 32.37 4.59
CA LYS A 497 -27.52 31.81 4.68
C LYS A 497 -27.46 30.56 3.81
N LYS A 498 -26.53 30.51 2.84
CA LYS A 498 -26.27 29.31 2.03
C LYS A 498 -25.93 28.14 2.96
N LYS A 499 -26.91 27.26 3.23
CA LYS A 499 -26.70 26.05 4.04
C LYS A 499 -25.65 25.17 3.36
N SER A 500 -24.61 24.82 4.11
CA SER A 500 -23.61 23.84 3.70
C SER A 500 -24.29 22.48 3.49
N ILE A 501 -24.46 22.08 2.22
CA ILE A 501 -25.07 20.79 1.83
C ILE A 501 -24.32 19.64 2.51
N THR A 502 -25.03 18.84 3.31
CA THR A 502 -24.48 17.73 4.07
C THR A 502 -23.95 16.60 3.17
N LYS A 503 -23.09 15.73 3.70
CA LYS A 503 -22.60 14.54 2.98
C LYS A 503 -23.73 13.62 2.52
N LYS A 504 -24.85 13.56 3.26
CA LYS A 504 -26.03 12.75 2.91
C LYS A 504 -26.79 13.34 1.71
N GLU A 505 -27.03 14.65 1.73
CA GLU A 505 -27.67 15.38 0.62
C GLU A 505 -26.79 15.34 -0.64
N LYS A 506 -25.48 15.59 -0.54
CA LYS A 506 -24.56 15.44 -1.69
C LYS A 506 -24.61 14.03 -2.30
N LYS A 507 -24.69 12.97 -1.49
CA LYS A 507 -24.84 11.60 -1.98
C LYS A 507 -26.21 11.33 -2.61
N MET A 508 -27.25 12.02 -2.16
CA MET A 508 -28.60 11.95 -2.74
C MET A 508 -28.64 12.62 -4.11
N LEU A 509 -28.18 13.87 -4.21
CA LEU A 509 -28.09 14.63 -5.47
C LEU A 509 -27.26 13.90 -6.54
N ILE A 510 -26.12 13.31 -6.16
CA ILE A 510 -25.30 12.49 -7.07
C ILE A 510 -26.07 11.25 -7.56
N ARG A 511 -26.87 10.62 -6.70
CA ARG A 511 -27.67 9.44 -7.07
C ARG A 511 -28.84 9.83 -7.96
N GLU A 512 -29.51 10.93 -7.66
CA GLU A 512 -30.62 11.50 -8.43
C GLU A 512 -30.17 11.82 -9.86
N ARG A 513 -29.10 12.61 -10.02
CA ARG A 513 -28.49 12.92 -11.33
C ARG A 513 -28.10 11.67 -12.14
N LEU A 514 -27.60 10.63 -11.48
CA LEU A 514 -27.28 9.35 -12.14
C LEU A 514 -28.52 8.54 -12.55
N LEU A 515 -29.65 8.73 -11.87
CA LEU A 515 -30.94 8.11 -12.23
C LEU A 515 -31.65 8.93 -13.33
N GLU A 516 -31.56 10.25 -13.31
CA GLU A 516 -32.09 11.14 -14.34
C GLU A 516 -31.45 10.89 -15.71
N ALA A 517 -30.16 10.57 -15.75
CA ALA A 517 -29.46 10.18 -16.97
C ALA A 517 -29.96 8.86 -17.57
N GLN A 518 -30.56 7.96 -16.78
CA GLN A 518 -31.04 6.66 -17.28
C GLN A 518 -32.21 6.87 -18.24
N GLY A 519 -32.05 6.40 -19.48
CA GLY A 519 -33.02 6.59 -20.57
C GLY A 519 -33.04 7.98 -21.22
N THR A 520 -32.28 8.98 -20.71
CA THR A 520 -32.24 10.34 -21.29
C THR A 520 -30.90 10.67 -21.95
N ALA A 521 -29.79 10.24 -21.34
CA ALA A 521 -28.45 10.41 -21.88
C ALA A 521 -28.13 9.35 -22.96
N PRO A 522 -27.11 9.58 -23.81
CA PRO A 522 -26.58 8.55 -24.69
C PRO A 522 -26.17 7.29 -23.88
N LYS A 523 -26.55 6.12 -24.38
CA LYS A 523 -26.30 4.85 -23.69
C LYS A 523 -24.90 4.36 -24.02
N VAL A 524 -24.14 3.96 -22.99
CA VAL A 524 -22.82 3.36 -23.15
C VAL A 524 -22.78 2.00 -22.45
N CYS A 525 -22.52 0.96 -23.23
CA CYS A 525 -22.45 -0.42 -22.77
C CYS A 525 -20.99 -0.88 -22.71
N ILE A 526 -20.57 -1.43 -21.58
CA ILE A 526 -19.34 -2.22 -21.53
C ILE A 526 -19.71 -3.68 -21.78
N ASN A 527 -19.30 -4.24 -22.92
CA ASN A 527 -19.50 -5.65 -23.26
C ASN A 527 -18.45 -6.50 -22.54
N LEU A 528 -18.85 -7.31 -21.55
CA LEU A 528 -17.95 -8.12 -20.73
C LEU A 528 -17.90 -9.60 -21.19
N GLY A 529 -18.40 -9.90 -22.39
CA GLY A 529 -18.38 -11.24 -22.99
C GLY A 529 -16.97 -11.78 -23.26
N PHE A 530 -15.95 -10.93 -23.33
CA PHE A 530 -14.56 -11.31 -23.53
C PHE A 530 -13.84 -11.81 -22.27
N THR A 531 -14.53 -12.01 -21.15
CA THR A 531 -13.92 -12.46 -19.88
C THR A 531 -13.19 -13.81 -19.97
N SER A 532 -13.63 -14.71 -20.83
CA SER A 532 -12.97 -15.99 -21.14
C SER A 532 -11.59 -15.84 -21.82
N LEU A 533 -11.31 -14.67 -22.39
CA LEU A 533 -10.08 -14.38 -23.12
C LEU A 533 -8.95 -13.80 -22.23
N MET A 534 -9.22 -13.53 -20.95
CA MET A 534 -8.34 -12.79 -20.03
C MET A 534 -7.83 -13.65 -18.88
N GLU A 535 -6.57 -13.45 -18.48
CA GLU A 535 -6.04 -14.00 -17.24
C GLU A 535 -6.66 -13.34 -15.99
N SER A 536 -6.57 -13.99 -14.82
CA SER A 536 -7.02 -13.40 -13.54
C SER A 536 -6.38 -12.03 -13.23
N LYS A 537 -5.15 -11.79 -13.69
CA LYS A 537 -4.47 -10.48 -13.59
C LYS A 537 -5.12 -9.42 -14.47
N GLU A 538 -5.60 -9.81 -15.65
CA GLU A 538 -6.27 -8.94 -16.62
C GLU A 538 -7.71 -8.64 -16.19
N LEU A 539 -8.45 -9.64 -15.71
CA LEU A 539 -9.75 -9.45 -15.05
C LEU A 539 -9.64 -8.50 -13.84
N SER A 540 -8.59 -8.63 -13.04
CA SER A 540 -8.27 -7.72 -11.94
C SER A 540 -7.97 -6.28 -12.40
N ARG A 541 -7.34 -6.11 -13.57
CA ARG A 541 -7.14 -4.79 -14.21
C ARG A 541 -8.45 -4.22 -14.75
N LEU A 542 -9.25 -5.02 -15.46
CA LEU A 542 -10.57 -4.64 -15.99
C LEU A 542 -11.51 -4.16 -14.88
N SER A 543 -11.63 -4.93 -13.79
CA SER A 543 -12.36 -4.54 -12.58
C SER A 543 -11.92 -3.16 -12.02
N SER A 544 -10.62 -2.85 -12.13
CA SER A 544 -10.07 -1.55 -11.72
C SER A 544 -10.42 -0.42 -12.70
N GLN A 545 -10.62 -0.74 -13.99
CA GLN A 545 -11.09 0.21 -15.00
C GLN A 545 -12.59 0.48 -14.86
N LEU A 546 -13.42 -0.54 -14.61
CA LEU A 546 -14.85 -0.40 -14.31
C LEU A 546 -15.09 0.53 -13.10
N ARG A 547 -14.27 0.41 -12.04
CA ARG A 547 -14.31 1.33 -10.89
C ARG A 547 -13.97 2.78 -11.27
N ARG A 548 -13.01 2.98 -12.17
CA ARG A 548 -12.57 4.32 -12.60
C ARG A 548 -13.65 5.01 -13.42
N LEU A 549 -14.16 4.34 -14.46
CA LEU A 549 -15.17 4.92 -15.35
C LEU A 549 -16.49 5.22 -14.61
N TYR A 550 -16.91 4.36 -13.66
CA TYR A 550 -18.04 4.69 -12.79
C TYR A 550 -17.72 5.88 -11.85
N GLY A 551 -16.47 5.99 -11.41
CA GLY A 551 -15.96 7.14 -10.67
C GLY A 551 -16.05 8.45 -11.47
N SER A 552 -15.69 8.43 -12.76
CA SER A 552 -15.82 9.55 -13.69
C SER A 552 -17.29 9.93 -13.90
N ASN A 553 -18.13 8.95 -14.27
CA ASN A 553 -19.57 9.16 -14.51
C ASN A 553 -20.26 9.76 -13.26
N ARG A 554 -19.92 9.27 -12.07
CA ARG A 554 -20.46 9.79 -10.80
C ARG A 554 -20.05 11.25 -10.52
N GLN A 555 -18.90 11.70 -11.02
CA GLN A 555 -18.38 13.05 -10.79
C GLN A 555 -18.92 14.05 -11.82
N SER A 556 -19.01 13.65 -13.09
CA SER A 556 -19.54 14.41 -14.24
C SER A 556 -20.80 15.21 -13.93
N SER A 557 -20.92 16.41 -14.50
CA SER A 557 -22.15 17.21 -14.45
C SER A 557 -23.26 16.63 -15.33
N SER A 558 -22.89 15.91 -16.39
CA SER A 558 -23.77 15.35 -17.41
C SER A 558 -23.47 13.86 -17.62
N PRO A 559 -23.82 12.99 -16.66
CA PRO A 559 -23.50 11.57 -16.75
C PRO A 559 -24.15 10.87 -17.94
N LEU A 560 -23.48 9.84 -18.44
CA LEU A 560 -23.97 8.92 -19.46
C LEU A 560 -24.79 7.76 -18.84
N ASP A 561 -25.71 7.20 -19.61
CA ASP A 561 -26.50 6.03 -19.19
C ASP A 561 -25.66 4.75 -19.35
N LEU A 562 -25.21 4.20 -18.22
CA LEU A 562 -24.13 3.20 -18.18
C LEU A 562 -24.66 1.78 -17.94
N TYR A 563 -24.27 0.87 -18.82
CA TYR A 563 -24.60 -0.55 -18.78
C TYR A 563 -23.33 -1.42 -18.69
N PHE A 564 -23.37 -2.48 -17.87
CA PHE A 564 -22.44 -3.60 -17.87
C PHE A 564 -23.19 -4.84 -18.37
N CYS A 565 -22.96 -5.18 -19.64
CA CYS A 565 -23.58 -6.31 -20.33
C CYS A 565 -22.69 -7.55 -20.22
N ASN A 566 -23.27 -8.74 -20.35
CA ASN A 566 -22.58 -10.02 -20.13
C ASN A 566 -21.88 -10.11 -18.75
N LEU A 567 -22.58 -9.69 -17.70
CA LEU A 567 -22.10 -9.74 -16.32
C LEU A 567 -23.17 -10.28 -15.37
N SER A 568 -23.10 -11.59 -15.12
CA SER A 568 -23.90 -12.29 -14.11
C SER A 568 -23.23 -12.24 -12.72
N PRO A 569 -24.02 -12.27 -11.62
CA PRO A 569 -23.49 -12.47 -10.27
C PRO A 569 -22.67 -13.77 -10.07
N SER A 570 -22.76 -14.74 -10.97
CA SER A 570 -21.93 -15.96 -10.97
C SER A 570 -20.48 -15.72 -11.38
N ASP A 571 -20.19 -14.62 -12.07
CA ASP A 571 -19.00 -14.56 -12.92
C ASP A 571 -17.75 -14.16 -12.13
N ALA A 572 -16.60 -14.68 -12.54
CA ALA A 572 -15.32 -14.38 -11.88
C ALA A 572 -15.05 -12.86 -11.84
N LEU A 573 -15.35 -12.13 -12.91
CA LEU A 573 -15.21 -10.68 -12.95
C LEU A 573 -16.16 -9.97 -11.96
N TYR A 574 -17.40 -10.44 -11.81
CA TYR A 574 -18.35 -9.86 -10.86
C TYR A 574 -17.88 -10.05 -9.41
N GLN A 575 -17.35 -11.23 -9.06
CA GLN A 575 -16.78 -11.48 -7.73
C GLN A 575 -15.54 -10.61 -7.48
N ILE A 576 -14.62 -10.51 -8.45
CA ILE A 576 -13.45 -9.60 -8.37
C ILE A 576 -13.90 -8.14 -8.18
N CYS A 577 -14.96 -7.70 -8.85
CA CYS A 577 -15.54 -6.37 -8.65
C CYS A 577 -16.17 -6.19 -7.27
N LEU A 578 -16.89 -7.17 -6.73
CA LEU A 578 -17.41 -7.11 -5.35
C LEU A 578 -16.30 -7.01 -4.30
N GLU A 579 -15.19 -7.72 -4.49
CA GLU A 579 -14.05 -7.74 -3.57
C GLU A 579 -13.22 -6.46 -3.64
N LYS A 580 -13.02 -5.89 -4.84
CA LYS A 580 -12.10 -4.77 -5.06
C LYS A 580 -12.75 -3.39 -5.08
N ASN A 581 -14.05 -3.30 -5.32
CA ASN A 581 -14.72 -2.03 -5.61
C ASN A 581 -15.80 -1.76 -4.57
N ASP A 582 -15.47 -0.94 -3.57
CA ASP A 582 -16.39 -0.62 -2.48
C ASP A 582 -17.76 -0.15 -2.98
N GLY A 583 -18.80 -0.87 -2.54
CA GLY A 583 -20.18 -0.58 -2.92
C GLY A 583 -20.55 -0.92 -4.36
N PHE A 584 -19.80 -1.79 -5.07
CA PHE A 584 -20.10 -2.22 -6.45
C PHE A 584 -21.55 -2.63 -6.67
N SER A 585 -22.12 -3.45 -5.77
CA SER A 585 -23.53 -3.86 -5.80
C SER A 585 -24.55 -2.75 -5.50
N SER A 586 -24.09 -1.52 -5.31
CA SER A 586 -24.89 -0.30 -5.09
C SER A 586 -24.60 0.78 -6.13
N TYR A 587 -23.87 0.45 -7.20
CA TYR A 587 -23.64 1.36 -8.33
C TYR A 587 -24.96 1.68 -9.03
N VAL A 588 -25.11 2.91 -9.52
CA VAL A 588 -26.21 3.28 -10.42
C VAL A 588 -25.74 2.99 -11.84
N VAL A 589 -25.82 1.71 -12.20
CA VAL A 589 -25.40 1.12 -13.48
C VAL A 589 -26.35 -0.05 -13.74
N GLN A 590 -26.80 -0.23 -14.97
CA GLN A 590 -27.56 -1.42 -15.34
C GLN A 590 -26.59 -2.61 -15.49
N MET A 591 -26.73 -3.64 -14.68
CA MET A 591 -25.90 -4.86 -14.75
C MET A 591 -26.78 -6.02 -15.20
N THR A 592 -26.41 -6.69 -16.30
CA THR A 592 -27.20 -7.77 -16.90
C THR A 592 -26.31 -8.88 -17.48
N PRO A 593 -26.73 -10.16 -17.41
CA PRO A 593 -26.08 -11.26 -18.14
C PRO A 593 -26.25 -11.17 -19.67
N ASP A 594 -27.25 -10.44 -20.14
CA ASP A 594 -27.61 -10.34 -21.57
C ASP A 594 -26.52 -9.57 -22.34
N SER A 595 -26.36 -9.86 -23.64
CA SER A 595 -25.45 -9.12 -24.50
C SER A 595 -26.06 -7.77 -24.93
N PRO A 596 -25.26 -6.77 -25.36
CA PRO A 596 -25.79 -5.56 -25.98
C PRO A 596 -26.78 -5.87 -27.13
N GLU A 597 -26.51 -6.93 -27.87
CA GLU A 597 -27.28 -7.39 -29.03
C GLU A 597 -28.63 -8.04 -28.66
N ASP A 598 -28.77 -8.55 -27.44
CA ASP A 598 -30.04 -9.05 -26.89
C ASP A 598 -30.92 -7.94 -26.27
N LEU A 599 -30.31 -6.79 -25.95
CA LEU A 599 -30.92 -5.71 -25.14
C LEU A 599 -31.46 -4.53 -25.97
N PHE A 600 -30.91 -4.32 -27.16
CA PHE A 600 -31.18 -3.15 -28.00
C PHE A 600 -31.31 -3.55 -29.46
N ASP A 601 -32.11 -2.79 -30.21
CA ASP A 601 -32.25 -2.99 -31.65
C ASP A 601 -30.91 -2.79 -32.35
N LEU A 602 -30.51 -3.76 -33.20
CA LEU A 602 -29.19 -3.82 -33.83
C LEU A 602 -28.85 -2.55 -34.64
N GLU A 603 -29.86 -1.88 -35.19
CA GLU A 603 -29.71 -0.61 -35.92
C GLU A 603 -29.32 0.57 -35.02
N ASP A 604 -29.60 0.52 -33.72
CA ASP A 604 -29.23 1.55 -32.75
C ASP A 604 -27.87 1.30 -32.06
N ILE A 605 -27.25 0.14 -32.26
CA ILE A 605 -25.95 -0.19 -31.71
C ILE A 605 -24.81 0.36 -32.58
N VAL A 606 -23.86 1.06 -31.96
CA VAL A 606 -22.58 1.47 -32.54
C VAL A 606 -21.44 0.86 -31.73
N TYR A 607 -20.80 -0.17 -32.28
CA TYR A 607 -19.70 -0.88 -31.61
C TYR A 607 -18.37 -0.15 -31.82
N LEU A 608 -17.73 0.27 -30.73
CA LEU A 608 -16.48 1.01 -30.77
C LEU A 608 -15.28 0.07 -30.90
N SER A 609 -14.50 0.27 -31.97
CA SER A 609 -13.26 -0.45 -32.23
C SER A 609 -12.24 0.49 -32.86
N PRO A 610 -10.96 0.48 -32.43
CA PRO A 610 -9.90 1.27 -33.06
C PRO A 610 -9.58 0.82 -34.51
N ASP A 611 -10.02 -0.38 -34.88
CA ASP A 611 -9.81 -0.98 -36.22
C ASP A 611 -10.92 -0.64 -37.22
N SER A 612 -11.98 0.08 -36.81
CA SER A 612 -13.08 0.45 -37.70
C SER A 612 -12.67 1.54 -38.69
N GLU A 613 -13.14 1.42 -39.93
CA GLU A 613 -12.95 2.42 -40.99
C GLU A 613 -13.81 3.68 -40.75
N ASN A 614 -14.96 3.54 -40.09
CA ASN A 614 -15.89 4.65 -39.84
C ASN A 614 -15.43 5.50 -38.65
N VAL A 615 -15.47 6.82 -38.81
CA VAL A 615 -15.15 7.78 -37.75
C VAL A 615 -16.39 8.09 -36.91
N LEU A 616 -16.26 8.11 -35.59
CA LEU A 616 -17.33 8.57 -34.70
C LEU A 616 -17.38 10.10 -34.68
N GLU A 617 -18.32 10.68 -35.43
CA GLU A 617 -18.46 12.14 -35.55
C GLU A 617 -19.21 12.79 -34.39
N THR A 618 -20.22 12.13 -33.81
CA THR A 618 -21.05 12.70 -32.74
C THR A 618 -21.76 11.64 -31.89
N LEU A 619 -22.31 12.05 -30.75
CA LEU A 619 -23.11 11.21 -29.86
C LEU A 619 -24.60 11.54 -29.98
N SER A 620 -25.41 10.50 -30.22
CA SER A 620 -26.87 10.59 -30.31
C SER A 620 -27.51 9.89 -29.11
N SER A 621 -28.50 10.52 -28.48
CA SER A 621 -29.29 9.91 -27.39
C SER A 621 -30.13 8.71 -27.85
N LYS A 622 -30.34 8.56 -29.17
CA LYS A 622 -31.01 7.39 -29.77
C LYS A 622 -30.09 6.17 -29.90
N LYS A 623 -28.76 6.37 -29.95
CA LYS A 623 -27.80 5.29 -30.19
C LYS A 623 -27.22 4.71 -28.89
N VAL A 624 -26.66 3.50 -29.02
CA VAL A 624 -26.04 2.72 -27.95
C VAL A 624 -24.58 2.46 -28.32
N TYR A 625 -23.66 3.05 -27.57
CA TYR A 625 -22.22 2.96 -27.85
C TYR A 625 -21.60 1.81 -27.06
N VAL A 626 -21.13 0.77 -27.74
CA VAL A 626 -20.58 -0.43 -27.08
C VAL A 626 -19.06 -0.36 -27.03
N ILE A 627 -18.49 -0.48 -25.84
CA ILE A 627 -17.05 -0.60 -25.60
C ILE A 627 -16.74 -2.05 -25.26
N GLY A 628 -15.84 -2.68 -26.02
CA GLY A 628 -15.33 -4.02 -25.71
C GLY A 628 -14.57 -4.02 -24.38
N GLY A 629 -15.10 -4.74 -23.39
CA GLY A 629 -14.55 -4.85 -22.03
C GLY A 629 -13.38 -5.83 -21.96
N ILE A 630 -12.31 -5.56 -22.70
CA ILE A 630 -11.10 -6.39 -22.76
C ILE A 630 -9.87 -5.65 -22.21
N VAL A 631 -8.96 -6.41 -21.59
CA VAL A 631 -7.64 -5.95 -21.18
C VAL A 631 -6.63 -7.02 -21.56
N ASP A 632 -5.81 -6.74 -22.57
CA ASP A 632 -4.76 -7.62 -23.05
C ASP A 632 -3.36 -6.98 -22.89
N GLY A 633 -2.33 -7.82 -22.75
CA GLY A 633 -0.93 -7.37 -22.76
C GLY A 633 -0.44 -6.92 -24.14
N ILE A 634 -1.02 -7.48 -25.21
CA ILE A 634 -0.78 -7.17 -26.62
C ILE A 634 -2.17 -7.04 -27.26
N PRO A 635 -2.51 -5.90 -27.90
CA PRO A 635 -3.83 -5.68 -28.47
C PRO A 635 -4.23 -6.75 -29.50
N ARG A 636 -5.39 -7.38 -29.31
CA ARG A 636 -5.98 -8.29 -30.28
C ARG A 636 -6.70 -7.51 -31.37
N LYS A 637 -5.97 -7.22 -32.45
CA LYS A 637 -6.48 -6.54 -33.64
C LYS A 637 -7.78 -7.19 -34.13
N ASP A 638 -8.72 -6.35 -34.57
CA ASP A 638 -9.98 -6.71 -35.21
C ASP A 638 -10.98 -7.47 -34.30
N LEU A 639 -10.69 -7.76 -33.03
CA LEU A 639 -11.57 -8.56 -32.16
C LEU A 639 -12.98 -7.95 -32.01
N CYS A 640 -13.04 -6.69 -31.58
CA CYS A 640 -14.32 -5.96 -31.43
C CYS A 640 -14.99 -5.69 -32.78
N LEU A 641 -14.20 -5.47 -33.84
CA LEU A 641 -14.71 -5.25 -35.20
C LEU A 641 -15.35 -6.51 -35.78
N ASN A 642 -14.74 -7.67 -35.57
CA ASN A 642 -15.25 -8.96 -36.03
C ASN A 642 -16.49 -9.39 -35.24
N HIS A 643 -16.56 -9.09 -33.93
CA HIS A 643 -17.77 -9.24 -33.14
C HIS A 643 -18.92 -8.39 -33.72
N ALA A 644 -18.70 -7.09 -33.97
CA ALA A 644 -19.69 -6.23 -34.60
C ALA A 644 -20.14 -6.74 -35.99
N LYS A 645 -19.20 -7.18 -36.82
CA LYS A 645 -19.48 -7.77 -38.14
C LYS A 645 -20.32 -9.05 -38.05
N SER A 646 -20.10 -9.92 -37.05
CA SER A 646 -20.88 -11.16 -36.91
C SER A 646 -22.36 -10.94 -36.58
N PHE A 647 -22.72 -9.79 -36.02
CA PHE A 647 -24.11 -9.38 -35.77
C PHE A 647 -24.63 -8.34 -36.77
N ASN A 648 -23.86 -8.00 -37.81
CA ASN A 648 -24.16 -6.95 -38.78
C ASN A 648 -24.43 -5.56 -38.14
N ILE A 649 -23.67 -5.24 -37.09
CA ILE A 649 -23.78 -4.01 -36.30
C ILE A 649 -22.85 -2.92 -36.86
N GLN A 650 -23.30 -1.66 -36.81
CA GLN A 650 -22.46 -0.52 -37.17
C GLN A 650 -21.24 -0.45 -36.23
N SER A 651 -20.03 -0.31 -36.78
CA SER A 651 -18.83 -0.03 -36.00
C SER A 651 -18.31 1.37 -36.25
N ALA A 652 -17.59 1.94 -35.28
CA ALA A 652 -16.87 3.21 -35.44
C ALA A 652 -15.60 3.24 -34.57
N ARG A 653 -14.61 4.05 -34.96
CA ARG A 653 -13.43 4.39 -34.16
C ARG A 653 -13.53 5.82 -33.62
N LEU A 654 -12.84 6.10 -32.52
CA LEU A 654 -12.68 7.48 -32.02
C LEU A 654 -11.89 8.32 -33.04
N PRO A 655 -12.20 9.63 -33.17
CA PRO A 655 -11.60 10.49 -34.20
C PRO A 655 -10.22 11.02 -33.77
N ILE A 656 -9.32 10.13 -33.33
CA ILE A 656 -8.00 10.49 -32.78
C ILE A 656 -7.13 11.17 -33.84
N SER A 657 -7.05 10.60 -35.04
CA SER A 657 -6.21 11.11 -36.13
C SER A 657 -6.78 12.36 -36.79
N GLU A 658 -8.06 12.63 -36.59
CA GLU A 658 -8.79 13.77 -37.16
C GLU A 658 -8.63 15.05 -36.31
N TYR A 659 -8.47 14.92 -34.99
CA TYR A 659 -8.40 16.06 -34.05
C TYR A 659 -7.10 16.16 -33.25
N LEU A 660 -6.25 15.13 -33.23
CA LEU A 660 -4.91 15.18 -32.62
C LEU A 660 -3.81 14.92 -33.65
N VAL A 661 -2.65 15.55 -33.45
CA VAL A 661 -1.48 15.39 -34.32
C VAL A 661 -0.45 14.43 -33.70
N PRO A 662 0.28 13.63 -34.51
CA PRO A 662 1.34 12.77 -33.99
C PRO A 662 2.51 13.56 -33.37
N TYR A 663 3.01 13.07 -32.24
CA TYR A 663 4.21 13.61 -31.57
C TYR A 663 5.40 12.69 -31.89
N SER A 664 6.30 13.15 -32.78
CA SER A 664 7.47 12.45 -33.36
C SER A 664 7.18 11.42 -34.46
N ASN A 665 8.25 10.85 -35.05
CA ASN A 665 8.24 9.75 -36.03
C ASN A 665 7.71 8.40 -35.49
N ASN A 666 7.21 8.37 -34.26
CA ASN A 666 6.51 7.21 -33.71
C ASN A 666 5.07 7.19 -34.27
N PRO A 667 4.62 6.10 -34.95
CA PRO A 667 3.31 6.05 -35.62
C PRO A 667 2.10 6.14 -34.68
N GLY A 668 2.32 6.23 -33.36
CA GLY A 668 1.28 6.35 -32.35
C GLY A 668 0.49 5.05 -32.17
N THR A 669 -0.51 5.08 -31.29
CA THR A 669 -1.49 3.99 -31.21
C THR A 669 -2.86 4.48 -30.77
N THR A 670 -3.87 4.17 -31.58
CA THR A 670 -5.29 4.46 -31.36
C THR A 670 -5.95 3.53 -30.34
N VAL A 671 -5.26 2.46 -29.91
CA VAL A 671 -5.78 1.50 -28.92
C VAL A 671 -5.78 2.15 -27.53
N LEU A 672 -6.94 2.32 -26.92
CA LEU A 672 -7.11 2.91 -25.58
C LEU A 672 -7.70 1.89 -24.59
N THR A 673 -7.55 2.13 -23.29
CA THR A 673 -8.18 1.27 -22.27
C THR A 673 -9.67 1.55 -22.15
N VAL A 674 -10.46 0.58 -21.67
CA VAL A 674 -11.94 0.67 -21.52
C VAL A 674 -12.37 1.97 -20.82
N ASN A 675 -11.69 2.33 -19.72
CA ASN A 675 -11.99 3.58 -19.03
C ASN A 675 -11.64 4.83 -19.85
N GLN A 676 -10.58 4.80 -20.67
CA GLN A 676 -10.18 5.98 -21.45
C GLN A 676 -11.17 6.25 -22.58
N VAL A 677 -11.64 5.20 -23.26
CA VAL A 677 -12.71 5.33 -24.25
C VAL A 677 -13.96 5.92 -23.59
N PHE A 678 -14.35 5.41 -22.41
CA PHE A 678 -15.47 5.96 -21.66
C PHE A 678 -15.26 7.43 -21.24
N ASP A 679 -14.10 7.76 -20.66
CA ASP A 679 -13.76 9.11 -20.19
C ASP A 679 -13.79 10.12 -21.37
N ILE A 680 -13.36 9.71 -22.58
CA ILE A 680 -13.48 10.50 -23.83
C ILE A 680 -14.93 10.74 -24.22
N LEU A 681 -15.77 9.69 -24.27
CA LEU A 681 -17.20 9.83 -24.62
C LEU A 681 -17.93 10.75 -23.63
N LEU A 682 -17.63 10.61 -22.34
CA LEU A 682 -18.20 11.42 -21.27
C LEU A 682 -17.81 12.89 -21.44
N LYS A 683 -16.52 13.16 -21.65
CA LYS A 683 -16.02 14.53 -21.83
C LYS A 683 -16.52 15.17 -23.14
N TYR A 684 -16.65 14.40 -24.22
CA TYR A 684 -17.28 14.86 -25.45
C TYR A 684 -18.76 15.17 -25.24
N TYR A 685 -19.51 14.36 -24.49
CA TYR A 685 -20.90 14.65 -24.16
C TYR A 685 -21.07 15.92 -23.28
N GLU A 686 -20.10 16.22 -22.41
CA GLU A 686 -20.09 17.46 -21.62
C GLU A 686 -19.73 18.71 -22.43
N ALA A 687 -18.75 18.62 -23.34
CA ALA A 687 -18.16 19.79 -24.02
C ALA A 687 -18.60 19.98 -25.48
N ASN A 688 -19.04 18.90 -26.14
CA ASN A 688 -19.24 18.80 -27.58
C ASN A 688 -18.02 19.25 -28.42
N ASP A 689 -16.80 18.98 -27.91
CA ASP A 689 -15.52 19.24 -28.54
C ASP A 689 -14.63 17.98 -28.50
N TRP A 690 -14.33 17.42 -29.68
CA TRP A 690 -13.44 16.26 -29.80
C TRP A 690 -12.00 16.58 -29.43
N THR A 691 -11.51 17.78 -29.73
CA THR A 691 -10.15 18.23 -29.40
C THR A 691 -9.97 18.26 -27.89
N GLU A 692 -10.92 18.86 -27.16
CA GLU A 692 -10.87 18.91 -25.69
C GLU A 692 -10.97 17.50 -25.09
N ALA A 693 -11.94 16.70 -25.53
CA ALA A 693 -12.16 15.35 -25.02
C ALA A 693 -10.95 14.42 -25.25
N LEU A 694 -10.37 14.46 -26.44
CA LEU A 694 -9.21 13.64 -26.80
C LEU A 694 -7.94 14.14 -26.12
N ALA A 695 -7.65 15.44 -26.13
CA ALA A 695 -6.46 15.99 -25.47
C ALA A 695 -6.45 15.77 -23.95
N THR A 696 -7.63 15.75 -23.31
CA THR A 696 -7.76 15.51 -21.87
C THR A 696 -7.50 14.05 -21.48
N HIS A 697 -7.88 13.09 -22.34
CA HIS A 697 -7.97 11.68 -21.94
C HIS A 697 -7.09 10.69 -22.75
N VAL A 698 -6.57 11.09 -23.91
CA VAL A 698 -5.52 10.38 -24.66
C VAL A 698 -4.15 10.75 -24.05
N PRO A 699 -3.41 9.81 -23.42
CA PRO A 699 -2.14 10.16 -22.77
C PRO A 699 -1.03 10.42 -23.79
N PRO A 700 -0.10 11.37 -23.55
CA PRO A 700 1.00 11.68 -24.46
C PRO A 700 1.83 10.47 -24.92
N ARG A 701 2.00 9.47 -24.04
CA ARG A 701 2.65 8.17 -24.35
C ARG A 701 1.96 7.32 -25.43
N LYS A 702 0.83 7.77 -25.98
CA LYS A 702 0.14 7.20 -27.15
C LYS A 702 0.62 7.79 -28.48
N GLY A 703 1.52 8.77 -28.45
CA GLY A 703 2.12 9.38 -29.63
C GLY A 703 1.28 10.48 -30.28
N TYR A 704 0.32 11.07 -29.55
CA TYR A 704 -0.56 12.14 -30.05
C TYR A 704 -0.57 13.33 -29.09
N CYS A 705 -0.70 14.54 -29.62
CA CYS A 705 -0.92 15.79 -28.87
C CYS A 705 -1.96 16.69 -29.56
N ALA A 706 -2.43 17.72 -28.85
CA ALA A 706 -3.38 18.69 -29.40
C ALA A 706 -2.70 19.59 -30.46
N PRO A 707 -3.41 19.98 -31.53
CA PRO A 707 -2.89 20.93 -32.52
C PRO A 707 -2.70 22.33 -31.89
N ILE A 708 -1.53 22.93 -32.12
CA ILE A 708 -1.19 24.27 -31.63
C ILE A 708 -2.06 25.32 -32.33
N LYS A 709 -2.71 26.21 -31.56
CA LYS A 709 -3.52 27.29 -32.12
C LYS A 709 -2.60 28.40 -32.64
N LYS A 710 -2.83 28.83 -33.90
CA LYS A 710 -2.02 29.88 -34.58
C LYS A 710 -1.96 31.24 -33.88
N GLU A 711 -2.78 31.46 -32.84
CA GLU A 711 -2.83 32.71 -32.09
C GLU A 711 -1.76 32.78 -30.98
N GLU A 712 -1.28 31.65 -30.47
CA GLU A 712 -0.25 31.60 -29.40
C GLU A 712 1.15 31.96 -29.95
N LEU A 713 1.42 31.65 -31.23
CA LEU A 713 2.65 31.99 -31.96
C LEU A 713 2.87 33.50 -32.20
N LYS A 714 2.00 34.39 -31.70
CA LYS A 714 2.15 35.85 -31.83
C LYS A 714 2.63 36.57 -30.56
N ASN A 715 2.65 35.90 -29.40
CA ASN A 715 2.98 36.55 -28.12
C ASN A 715 4.37 36.17 -27.56
N GLU A 716 5.12 35.29 -28.22
CA GLU A 716 6.51 34.97 -27.85
C GLU A 716 7.50 35.62 -28.83
N ASN A 717 7.69 36.93 -28.65
CA ASN A 717 8.86 37.66 -29.14
C ASN A 717 9.20 38.73 -28.11
N LEU A 718 10.14 38.43 -27.20
CA LEU A 718 11.00 39.38 -26.46
C LEU A 718 12.04 38.59 -25.63
N ASP A 719 13.22 38.42 -26.23
CA ASP A 719 14.57 38.33 -25.62
C ASP A 719 14.79 37.63 -24.25
N ASP A 720 15.18 36.34 -24.27
CA ASP A 720 16.12 35.75 -23.29
C ASP A 720 16.87 34.53 -23.91
N PRO A 721 18.22 34.49 -23.96
CA PRO A 721 18.94 33.42 -24.64
C PRO A 721 19.25 32.21 -23.73
N SER A 722 18.43 31.17 -23.85
CA SER A 722 18.63 29.83 -23.27
C SER A 722 18.28 28.76 -24.32
N PRO A 723 18.92 27.57 -24.35
CA PRO A 723 19.08 26.83 -25.61
C PRO A 723 17.80 26.15 -26.13
N ALA A 724 17.54 26.35 -27.43
CA ALA A 724 16.54 25.64 -28.23
C ALA A 724 16.69 24.11 -28.07
N THR A 725 15.68 23.33 -27.68
CA THR A 725 14.38 23.02 -28.33
C THR A 725 14.48 22.19 -29.62
N ASP A 726 14.20 20.88 -29.50
CA ASP A 726 13.66 20.07 -30.60
C ASP A 726 12.15 20.41 -30.74
N LEU A 727 11.85 21.53 -31.38
CA LEU A 727 10.49 21.92 -31.75
C LEU A 727 10.19 21.47 -33.19
N CYS A 728 9.14 20.66 -33.34
CA CYS A 728 8.77 20.07 -34.62
C CYS A 728 8.12 21.12 -35.54
N THR A 729 8.84 21.54 -36.58
CA THR A 729 8.30 22.34 -37.68
C THR A 729 8.70 21.74 -39.02
N GLU A 730 7.76 21.09 -39.72
CA GLU A 730 7.91 20.87 -41.17
C GLU A 730 6.56 20.76 -41.91
N THR A 731 6.32 21.77 -42.75
CA THR A 731 5.58 21.78 -44.03
C THR A 731 4.37 20.87 -44.25
N LEU A 732 3.18 21.49 -44.23
CA LEU A 732 2.08 21.13 -45.13
C LEU A 732 2.40 21.59 -46.56
N THR A 733 2.67 20.66 -47.48
CA THR A 733 2.66 20.92 -48.93
C THR A 733 1.31 20.56 -49.53
N VAL A 734 0.71 21.50 -50.25
CA VAL A 734 -0.57 21.36 -50.97
C VAL A 734 -0.35 20.68 -52.32
N THR A 735 -1.05 19.57 -52.58
CA THR A 735 -1.64 19.17 -53.87
C THR A 735 -2.84 18.28 -53.62
#